data_AF-A0A517Z5I9-F1
#
_entry.id   AF-A0A517Z5I9-F1
#
_cell.length_a   1.000
_cell.length_b   1.000
_cell.length_c   1.000
_cell.angle_alpha   90.00
_cell.angle_beta   90.00
_cell.angle_gamma   90.00
#
_symmetry.space_group_name_H-M   'P 1'
#
loop_
_entity.id
_entity.type
_entity.pdbx_description
1 polymer ?
#
loop_
_entity_poly.entity_id
_entity_poly.type
_entity_poly.pdbx_seq_one_letter_code
_entity_poly.pdbx_strand_id
1 'polypeptide(L)'
;MWHRYRVSTVLGALLLLQSAGCALSREQVWTAPETPHGRAEYAPHFRITETPVDQPTTASSSPGRANVSPPAEVAADDVVRLGEPSRPSAVEPASWQKLQDLPDLVIPPPAAAPPPAVASGEESQEPPPAYPPYSPDIDGGNLATATEQIVVPVPPPPQGWVKRLLNRVGCADDETPEPLLIEAAYFSSSGEVPAPDRWWTTFNNWDLNRQIEYSLGENLTLASALQRLRAAAALARREESDLLPDLNGVSNAEGTFRSFGPDDGLFSLGLDASYQVDLWGQIESRVEAEWLRASATREDYHAIALTLSAEIARAWFSLIEAHAQLELLDEQLETNLLGLKLQETRFRGGDERVGSADVLRQRQLVESTREQMVIARSRVDVLEHRLAVLEGRPPQDATYDVGSSLPALQPLPSTGLPSGLVHRRPDVRRDYLALLAADRDLAAAITDRYPRLDLGGSLTTLATRSTNLLQDWVFVIAGQVFAPILDGGQRQAEIDRTDAVLRQLIADYGQTVLVAFSEVEDALALEYYQSQRVESLQKQYDLARQASKELRDRYFGFGEEIGETEYLDVLTATTTEQRLQRDILSARLNLILTRISLYLALAGGFDPNPQYHLGIGPPHTVIDERPFQATNSTPLDTDPGLDRRLPLHLRSGGSHDRGDQPDATDRTADRGHAEVGSAR
;
A
#
# COMPACT_ATOMS: atom_id res chain seq x y z
N MET A 1 24.36 39.67 32.22
CA MET A 1 25.80 39.33 32.12
C MET A 1 26.45 38.88 33.45
N TRP A 2 25.76 38.91 34.61
CA TRP A 2 26.30 38.46 35.90
C TRP A 2 25.94 37.01 36.30
N HIS A 3 25.15 36.28 35.50
CA HIS A 3 24.80 34.87 35.76
C HIS A 3 25.68 33.84 35.05
N ARG A 4 26.51 34.23 34.07
CA ARG A 4 27.32 33.30 33.27
C ARG A 4 28.53 32.72 34.01
N TYR A 5 29.03 33.39 35.05
CA TYR A 5 30.27 33.00 35.71
C TYR A 5 30.13 31.96 36.85
N ARG A 6 28.94 31.83 37.46
CA ARG A 6 28.72 30.89 38.58
C ARG A 6 28.08 29.56 38.18
N VAL A 7 27.28 29.53 37.12
CA VAL A 7 26.74 28.26 36.55
C VAL A 7 27.86 27.42 35.95
N SER A 8 28.87 28.07 35.34
CA SER A 8 30.04 27.39 34.76
C SER A 8 30.93 26.69 35.80
N THR A 9 30.95 27.14 37.06
CA THR A 9 31.78 26.56 38.11
C THR A 9 31.12 25.32 38.72
N VAL A 10 29.79 25.31 38.83
CA VAL A 10 29.02 24.15 39.32
C VAL A 10 28.94 23.06 38.25
N LEU A 11 28.69 23.42 36.98
CA LEU A 11 28.77 22.46 35.87
C LEU A 11 30.20 21.90 35.71
N GLY A 12 31.23 22.75 35.84
CA GLY A 12 32.62 22.31 35.76
C GLY A 12 33.03 21.31 36.85
N ALA A 13 32.49 21.46 38.07
CA ALA A 13 32.73 20.53 39.17
C ALA A 13 32.00 19.19 38.98
N LEU A 14 30.77 19.19 38.47
CA LEU A 14 30.01 17.98 38.14
C LEU A 14 30.63 17.19 36.98
N LEU A 15 31.12 17.87 35.95
CA LEU A 15 31.81 17.26 34.80
C LEU A 15 33.15 16.62 35.18
N LEU A 16 33.88 17.21 36.14
CA LEU A 16 35.11 16.61 36.69
C LEU A 16 34.84 15.32 37.48
N LEU A 17 33.74 15.27 38.26
CA LEU A 17 33.31 14.07 38.96
C LEU A 17 32.85 12.94 38.01
N GLN A 18 32.21 13.28 36.90
CA GLN A 18 31.77 12.32 35.89
C GLN A 18 32.95 11.72 35.10
N SER A 19 33.99 12.52 34.81
CA SER A 19 35.23 12.03 34.19
C SER A 19 36.02 11.05 35.07
N ALA A 20 35.96 11.21 36.40
CA ALA A 20 36.54 10.27 37.35
C ALA A 20 35.79 8.93 37.36
N GLY A 21 34.47 8.94 37.15
CA GLY A 21 33.64 7.73 37.03
C GLY A 21 33.95 6.90 35.79
N CYS A 22 34.16 7.53 34.63
CA CYS A 22 34.57 6.83 33.40
C CYS A 22 35.98 6.24 33.47
N ALA A 23 36.90 6.85 34.23
CA ALA A 23 38.25 6.30 34.43
C ALA A 23 38.22 5.06 35.35
N LEU A 24 37.37 5.07 36.39
CA LEU A 24 37.23 3.96 37.33
C LEU A 24 36.50 2.75 36.74
N SER A 25 35.59 2.92 35.76
CA SER A 25 34.92 1.78 35.12
C SER A 25 35.81 1.04 34.10
N ARG A 26 36.90 1.67 33.63
CA ARG A 26 37.92 1.00 32.77
C ARG A 26 38.90 0.13 33.57
N GLU A 27 39.08 0.37 34.88
CA GLU A 27 40.01 -0.41 35.72
C GLU A 27 39.37 -1.63 36.41
N GLN A 28 38.05 -1.82 36.32
CA GLN A 28 37.37 -3.03 36.82
C GLN A 28 36.94 -3.96 35.68
N VAL A 29 37.87 -4.34 34.81
CA VAL A 29 37.73 -5.54 33.98
C VAL A 29 38.43 -6.67 34.73
N TRP A 30 37.63 -7.64 35.18
CA TRP A 30 38.13 -8.86 35.81
C TRP A 30 39.06 -9.63 34.85
N THR A 31 40.30 -9.80 35.28
CA THR A 31 41.29 -10.68 34.67
C THR A 31 40.89 -12.14 34.86
N ALA A 32 40.68 -12.88 33.76
CA ALA A 32 40.72 -14.35 33.75
C ALA A 32 42.07 -14.81 33.15
N PRO A 33 42.70 -15.88 33.67
CA PRO A 33 44.11 -16.18 33.38
C PRO A 33 44.34 -16.87 32.04
N GLU A 34 45.39 -16.45 31.34
CA GLU A 34 45.96 -17.11 30.17
C GLU A 34 46.57 -18.47 30.52
N THR A 35 46.38 -19.45 29.63
CA THR A 35 47.36 -20.55 29.44
C THR A 35 47.73 -20.68 27.95
N PRO A 36 48.96 -21.10 27.61
CA PRO A 36 49.58 -20.73 26.34
C PRO A 36 49.79 -21.87 25.33
N HIS A 37 49.86 -21.46 24.07
CA HIS A 37 50.59 -22.01 22.92
C HIS A 37 50.12 -23.27 22.18
N GLY A 38 49.94 -23.09 20.85
CA GLY A 38 50.07 -24.15 19.85
C GLY A 38 49.69 -23.73 18.44
N ARG A 39 50.66 -23.24 17.66
CA ARG A 39 50.60 -22.89 16.22
C ARG A 39 49.95 -23.98 15.33
N ALA A 40 49.28 -23.56 14.25
CA ALA A 40 49.68 -23.89 12.86
C ALA A 40 48.78 -23.19 11.82
N GLU A 41 49.44 -22.63 10.80
CA GLU A 41 48.89 -22.16 9.53
C GLU A 41 48.23 -23.28 8.71
N TYR A 42 47.26 -22.94 7.86
CA TYR A 42 47.22 -23.20 6.39
C TYR A 42 45.77 -23.10 5.87
N ALA A 43 45.56 -22.24 4.87
CA ALA A 43 44.49 -22.35 3.86
C ALA A 43 45.10 -22.97 2.58
N PRO A 44 44.42 -23.09 1.41
CA PRO A 44 43.00 -23.29 1.05
C PRO A 44 42.80 -24.43 -0.01
N HIS A 45 41.56 -24.62 -0.52
CA HIS A 45 41.18 -24.87 -1.95
C HIS A 45 40.26 -26.07 -2.33
N PHE A 46 39.21 -25.73 -3.13
CA PHE A 46 38.62 -26.45 -4.30
C PHE A 46 37.72 -27.69 -4.05
N ARG A 47 36.68 -28.06 -4.84
CA ARG A 47 36.05 -27.62 -6.12
C ARG A 47 34.66 -28.29 -6.27
N ILE A 48 33.81 -27.72 -7.13
CA ILE A 48 32.49 -28.19 -7.64
C ILE A 48 32.63 -29.33 -8.68
N THR A 49 31.63 -30.23 -8.82
CA THR A 49 30.98 -30.69 -10.10
C THR A 49 29.80 -31.69 -9.91
N GLU A 50 28.60 -31.25 -10.30
CA GLU A 50 27.50 -31.82 -11.14
C GLU A 50 27.13 -33.34 -11.25
N THR A 51 25.87 -33.67 -10.86
CA THR A 51 24.72 -34.41 -11.51
C THR A 51 24.85 -35.83 -12.16
N PRO A 52 23.76 -36.56 -12.56
CA PRO A 52 22.31 -36.63 -12.15
C PRO A 52 21.68 -38.08 -12.06
N VAL A 53 20.35 -38.15 -11.77
CA VAL A 53 19.29 -39.10 -12.28
C VAL A 53 18.61 -40.11 -11.32
N ASP A 54 17.26 -40.10 -11.43
CA ASP A 54 16.16 -41.07 -11.19
C ASP A 54 15.43 -41.29 -9.82
N GLN A 55 14.10 -41.10 -9.90
CA GLN A 55 13.00 -41.49 -8.99
C GLN A 55 12.66 -42.99 -9.15
N PRO A 56 11.84 -43.70 -8.29
CA PRO A 56 10.53 -43.24 -7.74
C PRO A 56 10.05 -43.83 -6.36
N THR A 57 8.81 -43.46 -6.01
CA THR A 57 7.79 -44.12 -5.13
C THR A 57 7.43 -43.55 -3.73
N THR A 58 6.17 -43.04 -3.66
CA THR A 58 5.10 -43.12 -2.63
C THR A 58 5.40 -43.39 -1.14
N ALA A 59 4.90 -42.54 -0.22
CA ALA A 59 3.90 -42.87 0.82
C ALA A 59 3.66 -41.77 1.88
N SER A 60 2.37 -41.51 2.13
CA SER A 60 1.67 -41.05 3.35
C SER A 60 2.41 -41.00 4.70
N SER A 61 2.25 -39.90 5.46
CA SER A 61 1.79 -39.90 6.87
C SER A 61 1.60 -38.49 7.47
N SER A 62 0.49 -38.31 8.20
CA SER A 62 0.27 -37.29 9.25
C SER A 62 0.79 -37.86 10.59
N PRO A 63 1.17 -37.07 11.63
CA PRO A 63 0.27 -36.40 12.60
C PRO A 63 0.88 -35.07 13.14
N GLY A 64 0.34 -34.25 14.06
CA GLY A 64 -0.79 -34.27 14.98
C GLY A 64 -0.79 -32.96 15.80
N ARG A 65 -1.97 -32.50 16.21
CA ARG A 65 -2.20 -31.31 17.06
C ARG A 65 -2.18 -31.72 18.54
N ALA A 66 -1.62 -30.88 19.41
CA ALA A 66 -1.79 -30.94 20.87
C ALA A 66 -2.52 -29.69 21.38
N ASN A 67 -3.55 -29.92 22.18
CA ASN A 67 -4.35 -28.92 22.92
C ASN A 67 -3.76 -28.68 24.31
N VAL A 68 -3.94 -27.47 24.84
CA VAL A 68 -4.00 -27.20 26.29
C VAL A 68 -5.15 -26.23 26.57
N SER A 69 -6.06 -26.63 27.45
CA SER A 69 -7.22 -25.87 27.94
C SER A 69 -6.90 -25.03 29.19
N PRO A 70 -7.81 -24.12 29.60
CA PRO A 70 -8.04 -23.81 31.02
C PRO A 70 -9.49 -24.19 31.48
N PRO A 71 -9.78 -24.18 32.81
CA PRO A 71 -10.92 -24.90 33.39
C PRO A 71 -12.17 -24.05 33.69
N ALA A 72 -13.22 -24.78 34.06
CA ALA A 72 -14.65 -24.46 34.11
C ALA A 72 -15.19 -23.98 35.49
N GLU A 73 -16.44 -23.48 35.51
CA GLU A 73 -17.52 -23.68 36.51
C GLU A 73 -18.84 -23.10 35.90
N VAL A 74 -20.11 -23.51 36.13
CA VAL A 74 -20.82 -24.64 36.76
C VAL A 74 -22.34 -24.45 36.43
N ALA A 75 -23.10 -25.57 36.39
CA ALA A 75 -24.57 -25.75 36.56
C ALA A 75 -25.55 -25.26 35.45
N ALA A 76 -26.70 -25.89 35.17
CA ALA A 76 -27.32 -27.18 35.52
C ALA A 76 -28.54 -27.40 34.58
N ASP A 77 -28.92 -28.67 34.42
CA ASP A 77 -30.23 -29.27 34.12
C ASP A 77 -31.17 -28.65 33.06
N ASP A 78 -31.47 -29.40 31.99
CA ASP A 78 -32.81 -30.01 31.86
C ASP A 78 -32.85 -31.16 30.83
N VAL A 79 -33.58 -32.21 31.18
CA VAL A 79 -33.74 -33.49 30.47
C VAL A 79 -35.11 -33.53 29.79
N VAL A 80 -35.17 -33.68 28.46
CA VAL A 80 -36.31 -34.36 27.78
C VAL A 80 -35.81 -35.21 26.61
N ARG A 81 -36.31 -36.44 26.57
CA ARG A 81 -36.00 -37.55 25.67
C ARG A 81 -36.65 -37.45 24.28
N LEU A 82 -35.87 -37.91 23.29
CA LEU A 82 -36.17 -38.83 22.16
C LEU A 82 -37.35 -38.57 21.21
N GLY A 83 -37.00 -38.39 19.93
CA GLY A 83 -37.83 -38.67 18.75
C GLY A 83 -36.98 -38.71 17.48
N GLU A 84 -36.81 -39.91 16.91
CA GLU A 84 -36.06 -40.22 15.68
C GLU A 84 -36.75 -39.70 14.38
N PRO A 85 -36.05 -39.71 13.22
CA PRO A 85 -36.36 -38.89 12.06
C PRO A 85 -37.25 -39.57 11.02
N SER A 86 -38.15 -38.81 10.41
CA SER A 86 -38.91 -39.21 9.21
C SER A 86 -38.30 -38.60 7.94
N ARG A 87 -37.83 -39.46 7.01
CA ARG A 87 -37.65 -39.17 5.57
C ARG A 87 -38.85 -39.76 4.77
N PRO A 88 -38.91 -39.64 3.43
CA PRO A 88 -39.38 -38.49 2.67
C PRO A 88 -40.62 -38.85 1.80
N SER A 89 -41.38 -37.85 1.36
CA SER A 89 -42.51 -38.06 0.43
C SER A 89 -42.03 -37.98 -1.02
N ALA A 90 -42.31 -39.03 -1.78
CA ALA A 90 -42.15 -39.12 -3.22
C ALA A 90 -43.19 -38.27 -3.97
N VAL A 91 -42.80 -37.71 -5.12
CA VAL A 91 -43.73 -37.19 -6.13
C VAL A 91 -43.29 -37.72 -7.50
N GLU A 92 -44.19 -38.44 -8.16
CA GLU A 92 -44.08 -39.02 -9.50
C GLU A 92 -44.53 -38.03 -10.61
N PRO A 93 -44.23 -38.33 -11.90
CA PRO A 93 -44.29 -37.36 -13.02
C PRO A 93 -45.61 -37.39 -13.80
N ALA A 94 -46.05 -36.23 -14.31
CA ALA A 94 -47.14 -36.09 -15.28
C ALA A 94 -46.69 -35.08 -16.36
N SER A 95 -46.45 -35.49 -17.61
CA SER A 95 -47.41 -35.75 -18.70
C SER A 95 -47.38 -34.62 -19.73
N TRP A 96 -46.78 -34.91 -20.88
CA TRP A 96 -46.85 -34.14 -22.11
C TRP A 96 -48.29 -34.11 -22.64
N GLN A 97 -48.92 -32.93 -22.69
CA GLN A 97 -49.98 -32.58 -23.67
C GLN A 97 -50.54 -31.17 -23.38
N LYS A 98 -50.39 -30.28 -24.36
CA LYS A 98 -51.06 -28.99 -24.64
C LYS A 98 -50.09 -27.81 -24.73
N LEU A 99 -49.56 -27.63 -25.95
CA LEU A 99 -49.26 -26.32 -26.56
C LEU A 99 -49.34 -26.49 -28.10
N GLN A 100 -50.44 -27.11 -28.55
CA GLN A 100 -50.94 -26.93 -29.91
C GLN A 100 -52.01 -25.85 -29.79
N ASP A 101 -51.66 -24.62 -30.14
CA ASP A 101 -52.53 -23.53 -30.63
C ASP A 101 -51.80 -22.19 -30.48
N LEU A 102 -50.89 -21.86 -31.39
CA LEU A 102 -50.51 -20.49 -31.74
C LEU A 102 -50.22 -20.41 -33.26
N PRO A 103 -50.59 -19.31 -33.94
CA PRO A 103 -50.81 -19.26 -35.39
C PRO A 103 -49.54 -19.08 -36.22
N ASP A 104 -49.63 -19.50 -37.49
CA ASP A 104 -48.60 -19.34 -38.53
C ASP A 104 -48.13 -17.89 -38.68
N LEU A 105 -46.83 -17.65 -38.45
CA LEU A 105 -46.16 -16.39 -38.76
C LEU A 105 -45.46 -16.50 -40.11
N VAL A 106 -46.05 -15.81 -41.08
CA VAL A 106 -45.56 -15.60 -42.45
C VAL A 106 -44.32 -14.69 -42.40
N ILE A 107 -43.19 -15.19 -42.94
CA ILE A 107 -41.94 -14.42 -43.10
C ILE A 107 -41.98 -13.71 -44.48
N PRO A 108 -41.78 -12.37 -44.56
CA PRO A 108 -41.65 -11.67 -45.84
C PRO A 108 -40.26 -11.91 -46.50
N PRO A 109 -40.14 -11.81 -47.85
CA PRO A 109 -38.88 -12.07 -48.55
C PRO A 109 -37.82 -10.98 -48.30
N PRO A 110 -36.51 -11.30 -48.44
CA PRO A 110 -35.43 -10.36 -48.16
C PRO A 110 -35.34 -9.23 -49.20
N ALA A 111 -35.10 -8.01 -48.72
CA ALA A 111 -34.83 -6.84 -49.54
C ALA A 111 -33.47 -6.94 -50.25
N ALA A 112 -33.43 -6.49 -51.50
CA ALA A 112 -32.27 -6.54 -52.39
C ALA A 112 -31.09 -5.65 -51.90
N ALA A 113 -29.88 -6.16 -52.07
CA ALA A 113 -28.63 -5.45 -51.83
C ALA A 113 -28.40 -4.32 -52.87
N PRO A 114 -27.83 -3.17 -52.48
CA PRO A 114 -27.38 -2.15 -53.42
C PRO A 114 -26.02 -2.53 -54.08
N PRO A 115 -25.76 -2.09 -55.33
CA PRO A 115 -24.56 -2.44 -56.10
C PRO A 115 -23.28 -1.74 -55.61
N PRO A 116 -22.09 -2.25 -55.99
CA PRO A 116 -20.81 -1.79 -55.45
C PRO A 116 -20.36 -0.46 -56.07
N ALA A 117 -19.82 0.43 -55.24
CA ALA A 117 -19.07 1.60 -55.69
C ALA A 117 -17.58 1.23 -55.82
N VAL A 118 -17.06 1.42 -57.03
CA VAL A 118 -15.63 1.40 -57.37
C VAL A 118 -15.12 2.84 -57.32
N ALA A 119 -14.05 3.11 -56.57
CA ALA A 119 -12.85 3.82 -57.05
C ALA A 119 -11.88 4.20 -55.90
N SER A 120 -10.66 3.65 -56.00
CA SER A 120 -9.34 4.31 -55.86
C SER A 120 -8.97 5.07 -54.58
N GLY A 121 -7.92 4.56 -53.93
CA GLY A 121 -7.10 5.27 -52.95
C GLY A 121 -6.16 4.30 -52.24
N GLU A 122 -5.04 3.94 -52.88
CA GLU A 122 -3.91 3.28 -52.22
C GLU A 122 -3.32 4.24 -51.19
N GLU A 123 -3.46 3.91 -49.91
CA GLU A 123 -2.62 4.47 -48.85
C GLU A 123 -2.12 3.31 -47.99
N SER A 124 -0.86 2.94 -48.25
CA SER A 124 -0.12 1.89 -47.58
C SER A 124 0.03 2.21 -46.10
N GLN A 125 -0.76 1.58 -45.23
CA GLN A 125 -0.47 1.55 -43.80
C GLN A 125 0.67 0.57 -43.55
N GLU A 126 1.84 1.11 -43.18
CA GLU A 126 2.94 0.35 -42.60
C GLU A 126 2.47 -0.42 -41.35
N PRO A 127 2.95 -1.66 -41.15
CA PRO A 127 2.72 -2.36 -39.89
C PRO A 127 3.42 -1.60 -38.74
N PRO A 128 2.88 -1.66 -37.50
CA PRO A 128 3.54 -1.07 -36.34
C PRO A 128 4.96 -1.67 -36.19
N PRO A 129 5.94 -0.90 -35.68
CA PRO A 129 7.30 -1.39 -35.56
C PRO A 129 7.31 -2.64 -34.69
N ALA A 130 7.89 -3.72 -35.22
CA ALA A 130 8.19 -4.91 -34.45
C ALA A 130 9.06 -4.49 -33.25
N TYR A 131 8.61 -4.80 -32.05
CA TYR A 131 9.43 -4.66 -30.86
C TYR A 131 10.70 -5.50 -31.04
N PRO A 132 11.89 -4.95 -30.73
CA PRO A 132 13.13 -5.68 -30.92
C PRO A 132 13.11 -6.95 -30.05
N PRO A 133 13.73 -8.05 -30.51
CA PRO A 133 13.90 -9.22 -29.69
C PRO A 133 14.68 -8.84 -28.43
N TYR A 134 14.27 -9.39 -27.28
CA TYR A 134 15.05 -9.38 -26.05
C TYR A 134 16.43 -9.99 -26.35
N SER A 135 17.42 -9.13 -26.55
CA SER A 135 18.83 -9.46 -26.66
C SER A 135 19.55 -8.62 -25.61
N PRO A 136 20.34 -9.21 -24.71
CA PRO A 136 21.11 -8.47 -23.71
C PRO A 136 22.40 -7.91 -24.32
N ASP A 137 22.31 -7.29 -25.51
CA ASP A 137 23.45 -6.59 -26.14
C ASP A 137 23.22 -5.09 -26.04
N ILE A 138 23.87 -4.50 -25.04
CA ILE A 138 23.94 -3.06 -24.80
C ILE A 138 24.94 -2.48 -25.81
N ASP A 139 24.44 -1.82 -26.86
CA ASP A 139 25.27 -0.90 -27.64
C ASP A 139 25.53 0.36 -26.80
N GLY A 140 26.79 0.50 -26.40
CA GLY A 140 27.30 1.63 -25.61
C GLY A 140 27.21 2.94 -26.37
N GLY A 141 26.10 3.66 -26.20
CA GLY A 141 25.90 5.01 -26.70
C GLY A 141 25.61 5.99 -25.55
N ASN A 142 26.66 6.64 -25.03
CA ASN A 142 26.65 7.87 -24.21
C ASN A 142 25.34 8.23 -23.50
N LEU A 143 25.03 7.53 -22.40
CA LEU A 143 24.24 8.09 -21.31
C LEU A 143 25.21 8.32 -20.15
N ALA A 144 25.40 9.58 -19.76
CA ALA A 144 26.12 9.91 -18.54
C ALA A 144 25.39 9.22 -17.38
N THR A 145 26.00 8.18 -16.82
CA THR A 145 25.52 7.46 -15.65
C THR A 145 25.61 8.38 -14.45
N ALA A 146 24.50 9.07 -14.14
CA ALA A 146 24.30 9.65 -12.83
C ALA A 146 23.90 8.52 -11.87
N THR A 147 24.89 7.88 -11.26
CA THR A 147 24.65 6.97 -10.13
C THR A 147 24.29 7.84 -8.94
N GLU A 148 22.99 8.01 -8.68
CA GLU A 148 22.52 8.76 -7.52
C GLU A 148 22.51 7.83 -6.30
N GLN A 149 23.40 8.10 -5.34
CA GLN A 149 23.59 7.28 -4.15
C GLN A 149 22.53 7.62 -3.09
N ILE A 150 21.84 6.60 -2.57
CA ILE A 150 20.93 6.75 -1.44
C ILE A 150 21.79 6.79 -0.17
N VAL A 151 21.99 7.98 0.39
CA VAL A 151 22.72 8.17 1.67
C VAL A 151 21.70 8.42 2.77
N VAL A 152 21.62 7.51 3.76
CA VAL A 152 20.81 7.72 4.96
C VAL A 152 21.52 8.77 5.84
N PRO A 153 20.88 9.89 6.20
CA PRO A 153 21.52 10.90 7.04
C PRO A 153 21.70 10.39 8.46
N VAL A 154 22.94 10.39 8.94
CA VAL A 154 23.28 10.21 10.37
C VAL A 154 23.11 11.57 11.06
N PRO A 155 22.46 11.66 12.24
CA PRO A 155 22.29 12.93 12.94
C PRO A 155 23.66 13.53 13.29
N PRO A 156 23.84 14.85 13.16
CA PRO A 156 25.08 15.49 13.55
C PRO A 156 25.24 15.39 15.08
N PRO A 157 26.47 15.14 15.59
CA PRO A 157 26.73 15.22 17.02
C PRO A 157 26.42 16.63 17.54
N PRO A 158 26.11 16.79 18.85
CA PRO A 158 25.68 18.06 19.43
C PRO A 158 26.64 19.19 19.06
N GLN A 159 26.13 20.22 18.37
CA GLN A 159 26.92 21.33 17.85
C GLN A 159 27.29 22.32 18.98
N GLY A 160 28.56 22.75 19.03
CA GLY A 160 29.01 23.88 19.86
C GLY A 160 29.96 23.55 21.01
N TRP A 161 29.83 24.30 22.12
CA TRP A 161 30.73 24.21 23.28
C TRP A 161 30.67 22.86 24.00
N VAL A 162 29.57 22.11 23.81
CA VAL A 162 29.36 20.75 24.33
C VAL A 162 30.24 19.72 23.62
N LYS A 163 30.40 19.80 22.28
CA LYS A 163 31.37 18.97 21.53
C LYS A 163 32.81 19.18 22.00
N ARG A 164 33.16 20.43 22.35
CA ARG A 164 34.48 20.78 22.90
C ARG A 164 34.70 20.28 24.33
N LEU A 165 33.62 20.03 25.07
CA LEU A 165 33.64 19.57 26.45
C LEU A 165 33.63 18.04 26.52
N LEU A 166 32.88 17.38 25.63
CA LEU A 166 32.82 15.91 25.50
C LEU A 166 34.06 15.32 24.80
N ASN A 167 34.64 15.99 23.79
CA ASN A 167 35.91 15.55 23.18
C ASN A 167 37.11 15.60 24.14
N ARG A 168 37.01 16.32 25.27
CA ARG A 168 38.05 16.31 26.31
C ARG A 168 37.94 15.12 27.27
N VAL A 169 36.86 14.35 27.21
CA VAL A 169 36.59 13.21 28.11
C VAL A 169 36.76 11.85 27.41
N GLY A 170 37.07 11.81 26.10
CA GLY A 170 37.59 10.62 25.44
C GLY A 170 36.61 9.44 25.29
N CYS A 171 35.30 9.71 25.17
CA CYS A 171 34.26 8.68 25.03
C CYS A 171 33.32 8.99 23.84
N ALA A 172 33.88 9.21 22.65
CA ALA A 172 33.11 9.23 21.41
C ALA A 172 33.85 8.36 20.40
N ASP A 173 33.45 7.11 20.26
CA ASP A 173 33.81 6.30 19.11
C ASP A 173 32.87 6.72 17.97
N ASP A 174 33.42 7.38 16.96
CA ASP A 174 32.76 7.71 15.69
C ASP A 174 32.74 6.44 14.81
N GLU A 175 31.96 5.42 15.19
CA GLU A 175 31.50 4.44 14.20
C GLU A 175 30.20 4.98 13.59
N THR A 176 30.34 5.89 12.63
CA THR A 176 29.22 6.20 11.74
C THR A 176 28.90 4.93 10.95
N PRO A 177 27.67 4.39 11.01
CA PRO A 177 27.32 3.20 10.23
C PRO A 177 27.60 3.46 8.75
N GLU A 178 28.23 2.49 8.08
CA GLU A 178 28.44 2.57 6.63
C GLU A 178 27.09 2.69 5.93
N PRO A 179 26.92 3.64 4.99
CA PRO A 179 25.67 3.79 4.28
C PRO A 179 25.38 2.52 3.45
N LEU A 180 24.15 2.02 3.53
CA LEU A 180 23.66 1.00 2.60
C LEU A 180 23.64 1.59 1.19
N LEU A 181 24.59 1.17 0.35
CA LEU A 181 24.63 1.52 -1.07
C LEU A 181 23.88 0.46 -1.87
N ILE A 182 22.65 0.78 -2.28
CA ILE A 182 21.90 0.01 -3.27
C ILE A 182 22.00 0.75 -4.61
N GLU A 183 22.80 0.21 -5.54
CA GLU A 183 22.99 0.81 -6.87
C GLU A 183 22.11 0.09 -7.90
N ALA A 184 21.12 0.81 -8.46
CA ALA A 184 20.41 0.43 -9.67
C ALA A 184 20.28 1.68 -10.56
N ALA A 185 20.95 1.67 -11.72
CA ALA A 185 21.01 2.84 -12.59
C ALA A 185 19.80 2.96 -13.54
N TYR A 186 19.19 1.84 -13.93
CA TYR A 186 18.06 1.80 -14.87
C TYR A 186 17.24 0.52 -14.71
N PHE A 187 15.97 0.56 -15.13
CA PHE A 187 15.11 -0.62 -15.29
C PHE A 187 15.27 -1.23 -16.68
N SER A 188 14.96 -2.52 -16.84
CA SER A 188 15.11 -3.26 -18.11
C SER A 188 14.32 -2.66 -19.29
N SER A 189 13.22 -1.96 -19.01
CA SER A 189 12.41 -1.26 -20.01
C SER A 189 11.76 -0.01 -19.40
N SER A 190 11.36 0.93 -20.27
CA SER A 190 10.65 2.14 -19.88
C SER A 190 9.77 2.63 -21.01
N GLY A 191 8.57 3.10 -20.69
CA GLY A 191 7.79 3.93 -21.60
C GLY A 191 8.22 5.40 -21.61
N GLU A 192 7.50 6.22 -22.37
CA GLU A 192 7.82 7.64 -22.53
C GLU A 192 7.00 8.56 -21.62
N VAL A 193 5.75 8.17 -21.32
CA VAL A 193 4.78 9.02 -20.61
C VAL A 193 4.74 8.65 -19.13
N PRO A 194 4.98 9.57 -18.19
CA PRO A 194 4.92 9.25 -16.76
C PRO A 194 3.52 8.78 -16.35
N ALA A 195 3.45 7.83 -15.42
CA ALA A 195 2.19 7.43 -14.83
C ALA A 195 1.59 8.60 -14.02
N PRO A 196 0.30 8.94 -14.22
CA PRO A 196 -0.36 9.94 -13.38
C PRO A 196 -0.64 9.38 -11.99
N ASP A 197 -0.75 10.24 -10.97
CA ASP A 197 -1.07 9.84 -9.59
C ASP A 197 -2.37 9.02 -9.52
N ARG A 198 -3.40 9.46 -10.26
CA ARG A 198 -4.63 8.69 -10.49
C ARG A 198 -4.45 7.74 -11.67
N TRP A 199 -3.58 6.75 -11.49
CA TRP A 199 -3.11 5.84 -12.54
C TRP A 199 -4.25 5.11 -13.29
N TRP A 200 -5.38 4.83 -12.64
CA TRP A 200 -6.51 4.12 -13.24
C TRP A 200 -7.20 4.90 -14.35
N THR A 201 -7.01 6.23 -14.41
CA THR A 201 -7.58 7.07 -15.47
C THR A 201 -7.03 6.74 -16.85
N THR A 202 -5.85 6.09 -16.95
CA THR A 202 -5.21 5.71 -18.22
C THR A 202 -5.99 4.65 -18.99
N PHE A 203 -6.88 3.90 -18.32
CA PHE A 203 -7.76 2.92 -18.97
C PHE A 203 -8.93 3.57 -19.72
N ASN A 204 -9.10 4.90 -19.63
CA ASN A 204 -10.18 5.65 -20.28
C ASN A 204 -11.59 5.09 -20.00
N ASN A 205 -11.82 4.52 -18.80
CA ASN A 205 -13.09 3.97 -18.38
C ASN A 205 -13.73 4.88 -17.31
N TRP A 206 -14.79 5.59 -17.68
CA TRP A 206 -15.45 6.57 -16.80
C TRP A 206 -16.18 5.91 -15.64
N ASP A 207 -16.77 4.73 -15.85
CA ASP A 207 -17.43 3.95 -14.80
C ASP A 207 -16.43 3.48 -13.75
N LEU A 208 -15.27 2.98 -14.17
CA LEU A 208 -14.16 2.62 -13.27
C LEU A 208 -13.70 3.82 -12.46
N ASN A 209 -13.53 5.00 -13.08
CA ASN A 209 -13.11 6.20 -12.38
C ASN A 209 -14.10 6.56 -11.27
N ARG A 210 -15.39 6.60 -11.60
CA ARG A 210 -16.47 6.85 -10.63
C ARG A 210 -16.46 5.81 -9.52
N GLN A 211 -16.26 4.55 -9.87
CA GLN A 211 -16.26 3.43 -8.94
C GLN A 211 -15.13 3.56 -7.91
N ILE A 212 -13.92 3.84 -8.37
CA ILE A 212 -12.76 4.04 -7.49
C ILE A 212 -12.97 5.27 -6.61
N GLU A 213 -13.40 6.41 -7.18
CA GLU A 213 -13.63 7.63 -6.41
C GLU A 213 -14.69 7.47 -5.32
N TYR A 214 -15.79 6.78 -5.63
CA TYR A 214 -16.83 6.46 -4.66
C TYR A 214 -16.29 5.58 -3.53
N SER A 215 -15.61 4.47 -3.87
CA SER A 215 -15.07 3.55 -2.86
C SER A 215 -13.99 4.20 -1.99
N LEU A 216 -13.17 5.11 -2.52
CA LEU A 216 -12.19 5.86 -1.71
C LEU A 216 -12.87 6.75 -0.64
N GLY A 217 -14.13 7.15 -0.85
CA GLY A 217 -14.92 7.89 0.15
C GLY A 217 -15.59 7.00 1.19
N GLU A 218 -16.07 5.82 0.79
CA GLU A 218 -16.98 4.99 1.60
C GLU A 218 -16.34 3.72 2.19
N ASN A 219 -15.14 3.32 1.72
CA ASN A 219 -14.50 2.08 2.16
C ASN A 219 -14.14 2.10 3.66
N LEU A 220 -14.61 1.09 4.39
CA LEU A 220 -14.44 0.98 5.84
C LEU A 220 -12.99 0.69 6.27
N THR A 221 -12.21 -0.02 5.46
CA THR A 221 -10.77 -0.27 5.73
C THR A 221 -9.98 1.04 5.64
N LEU A 222 -10.26 1.86 4.62
CA LEU A 222 -9.64 3.16 4.46
C LEU A 222 -10.10 4.15 5.55
N ALA A 223 -11.39 4.13 5.92
CA ALA A 223 -11.90 4.92 7.04
C ALA A 223 -11.24 4.55 8.38
N SER A 224 -11.01 3.25 8.63
CA SER A 224 -10.25 2.78 9.80
C SER A 224 -8.79 3.26 9.75
N ALA A 225 -8.14 3.21 8.59
CA ALA A 225 -6.77 3.70 8.42
C ALA A 225 -6.65 5.20 8.72
N LEU A 226 -7.64 6.01 8.31
CA LEU A 226 -7.72 7.42 8.66
C LEU A 226 -7.83 7.64 10.18
N GLN A 227 -8.58 6.81 10.91
CA GLN A 227 -8.64 6.92 12.37
C GLN A 227 -7.30 6.54 13.04
N ARG A 228 -6.57 5.56 12.49
CA ARG A 228 -5.22 5.23 12.98
C ARG A 228 -4.27 6.41 12.81
N LEU A 229 -4.33 7.09 11.66
CA LEU A 229 -3.56 8.31 11.43
C LEU A 229 -3.91 9.42 12.43
N ARG A 230 -5.20 9.64 12.71
CA ARG A 230 -5.63 10.61 13.73
C ARG A 230 -5.14 10.25 15.13
N ALA A 231 -5.17 8.96 15.49
CA ALA A 231 -4.66 8.46 16.76
C ALA A 231 -3.14 8.66 16.87
N ALA A 232 -2.37 8.37 15.82
CA ALA A 232 -0.93 8.60 15.77
C ALA A 232 -0.58 10.09 15.92
N ALA A 233 -1.31 10.98 15.26
CA ALA A 233 -1.13 12.42 15.42
C ALA A 233 -1.49 12.92 16.84
N ALA A 234 -2.50 12.32 17.47
CA ALA A 234 -2.84 12.64 18.85
C ALA A 234 -1.78 12.14 19.85
N LEU A 235 -1.15 11.00 19.57
CA LEU A 235 -0.02 10.49 20.33
C LEU A 235 1.19 11.42 20.23
N ALA A 236 1.55 11.88 19.03
CA ALA A 236 2.62 12.85 18.85
C ALA A 236 2.37 14.16 19.64
N ARG A 237 1.14 14.69 19.60
CA ARG A 237 0.77 15.88 20.40
C ARG A 237 0.78 15.63 21.91
N ARG A 238 0.53 14.40 22.36
CA ARG A 238 0.64 14.03 23.79
C ARG A 238 2.09 14.18 24.23
N GLU A 239 3.02 13.66 23.44
CA GLU A 239 4.46 13.73 23.75
C GLU A 239 4.97 15.17 23.64
N GLU A 240 4.43 15.95 22.70
CA GLU A 240 4.73 17.39 22.59
C GLU A 240 4.35 18.17 23.87
N SER A 241 3.38 17.69 24.65
CA SER A 241 3.00 18.34 25.91
C SER A 241 4.11 18.33 26.95
N ASP A 242 5.06 17.39 26.88
CA ASP A 242 6.23 17.33 27.76
C ASP A 242 7.20 18.51 27.53
N LEU A 243 7.09 19.22 26.39
CA LEU A 243 7.87 20.43 26.11
C LEU A 243 7.34 21.67 26.87
N LEU A 244 6.17 21.56 27.50
CA LEU A 244 5.51 22.63 28.23
C LEU A 244 5.43 22.31 29.72
N PRO A 245 5.30 23.33 30.60
CA PRO A 245 5.00 23.10 32.00
C PRO A 245 3.64 22.42 32.18
N ASP A 246 3.61 21.34 32.93
CA ASP A 246 2.38 20.70 33.41
C ASP A 246 1.86 21.43 34.65
N LEU A 247 0.55 21.67 34.72
CA LEU A 247 -0.09 22.41 35.81
C LEU A 247 -1.33 21.66 36.29
N ASN A 248 -1.28 21.18 37.53
CA ASN A 248 -2.32 20.38 38.15
C ASN A 248 -2.97 21.12 39.32
N GLY A 249 -4.27 20.90 39.49
CA GLY A 249 -4.97 21.22 40.73
C GLY A 249 -4.87 20.05 41.70
N VAL A 250 -4.44 20.31 42.92
CA VAL A 250 -4.30 19.29 43.95
C VAL A 250 -5.18 19.64 45.13
N SER A 251 -5.93 18.66 45.62
CA SER A 251 -6.73 18.79 46.83
C SER A 251 -6.59 17.52 47.65
N ASN A 252 -6.28 17.65 48.93
CA ASN A 252 -6.21 16.52 49.85
C ASN A 252 -7.10 16.78 51.07
N ALA A 253 -7.73 15.73 51.58
CA ALA A 253 -8.47 15.75 52.83
C ALA A 253 -8.14 14.46 53.59
N GLU A 254 -7.37 14.58 54.64
CA GLU A 254 -6.94 13.47 55.48
C GLU A 254 -7.53 13.63 56.88
N GLY A 255 -8.06 12.54 57.43
CA GLY A 255 -8.62 12.51 58.78
C GLY A 255 -7.95 11.41 59.59
N THR A 256 -7.35 11.78 60.72
CA THR A 256 -6.79 10.80 61.66
C THR A 256 -7.75 10.63 62.83
N PHE A 257 -8.40 9.46 62.88
CA PHE A 257 -9.22 9.07 64.03
C PHE A 257 -8.36 8.43 65.11
N ARG A 258 -8.44 8.95 66.34
CA ARG A 258 -7.65 8.44 67.47
C ARG A 258 -8.58 7.84 68.52
N SER A 259 -8.25 6.63 69.02
CA SER A 259 -9.06 5.96 70.05
C SER A 259 -9.12 6.73 71.38
N PHE A 260 -8.15 7.60 71.64
CA PHE A 260 -8.15 8.55 72.76
C PHE A 260 -7.50 9.86 72.30
N GLY A 261 -8.25 10.96 72.37
CA GLY A 261 -7.83 12.30 71.92
C GLY A 261 -8.76 12.88 70.85
N PRO A 262 -8.64 14.18 70.51
CA PRO A 262 -9.41 14.78 69.43
C PRO A 262 -9.01 14.22 68.07
N ASP A 263 -9.99 14.05 67.18
CA ASP A 263 -9.75 13.75 65.78
C ASP A 263 -9.14 14.98 65.09
N ASP A 264 -8.11 14.74 64.29
CA ASP A 264 -7.43 15.79 63.52
C ASP A 264 -7.77 15.63 62.03
N GLY A 265 -8.21 16.73 61.41
CA GLY A 265 -8.35 16.84 59.97
C GLY A 265 -7.19 17.64 59.39
N LEU A 266 -6.71 17.23 58.22
CA LEU A 266 -5.75 17.98 57.41
C LEU A 266 -6.36 18.18 56.03
N PHE A 267 -6.61 19.43 55.66
CA PHE A 267 -7.15 19.82 54.37
C PHE A 267 -6.08 20.61 53.63
N SER A 268 -5.78 20.22 52.39
CA SER A 268 -4.96 21.01 51.48
C SER A 268 -5.67 21.25 50.16
N LEU A 269 -5.41 22.41 49.58
CA LEU A 269 -5.84 22.79 48.24
C LEU A 269 -4.69 23.54 47.60
N GLY A 270 -4.50 23.38 46.30
CA GLY A 270 -3.45 24.10 45.61
C GLY A 270 -3.36 23.81 44.13
N LEU A 271 -2.35 24.44 43.55
CA LEU A 271 -1.89 24.21 42.20
C LEU A 271 -0.43 23.79 42.27
N ASP A 272 -0.06 22.76 41.53
CA ASP A 272 1.31 22.26 41.39
C ASP A 272 1.70 22.30 39.92
N ALA A 273 2.84 22.92 39.63
CA ALA A 273 3.43 23.03 38.32
C ALA A 273 4.74 22.27 38.26
N SER A 274 4.95 21.47 37.22
CA SER A 274 6.21 20.77 36.96
C SER A 274 6.66 20.97 35.52
N TYR A 275 7.95 21.24 35.33
CA TYR A 275 8.52 21.41 34.01
C TYR A 275 9.94 20.85 33.94
N GLN A 276 10.17 19.91 33.03
CA GLN A 276 11.52 19.42 32.74
C GLN A 276 12.14 20.30 31.65
N VAL A 277 13.26 20.96 31.96
CA VAL A 277 13.97 21.79 30.99
C VAL A 277 14.76 20.88 30.05
N ASP A 278 14.43 20.94 28.76
CA ASP A 278 15.12 20.14 27.75
C ASP A 278 16.47 20.74 27.34
N LEU A 279 17.49 20.50 28.16
CA LEU A 279 18.84 21.02 27.93
C LEU A 279 19.62 20.27 26.85
N TRP A 280 19.26 18.99 26.61
CA TRP A 280 20.01 18.07 25.77
C TRP A 280 19.23 17.58 24.55
N GLY A 281 17.98 18.02 24.38
CA GLY A 281 17.10 17.59 23.31
C GLY A 281 16.48 16.21 23.54
N GLN A 282 16.40 15.73 24.79
CA GLN A 282 15.84 14.40 25.09
C GLN A 282 14.34 14.36 24.79
N ILE A 283 13.61 15.38 25.24
CA ILE A 283 12.16 15.47 25.05
C ILE A 283 11.88 15.79 23.59
N GLU A 284 12.61 16.75 23.01
CA GLU A 284 12.53 17.10 21.59
C GLU A 284 12.76 15.89 20.68
N SER A 285 13.76 15.04 20.97
CA SER A 285 14.00 13.81 20.20
C SER A 285 12.82 12.83 20.30
N ARG A 286 12.22 12.64 21.48
CA ARG A 286 11.03 11.78 21.62
C ARG A 286 9.83 12.32 20.85
N VAL A 287 9.63 13.63 20.89
CA VAL A 287 8.57 14.32 20.13
C VAL A 287 8.80 14.15 18.63
N GLU A 288 10.03 14.36 18.15
CA GLU A 288 10.38 14.17 16.74
C GLU A 288 10.16 12.72 16.29
N ALA A 289 10.56 11.73 17.12
CA ALA A 289 10.32 10.32 16.85
C ALA A 289 8.82 10.02 16.63
N GLU A 290 7.95 10.59 17.46
CA GLU A 290 6.51 10.34 17.40
C GLU A 290 5.84 11.05 16.22
N TRP A 291 6.31 12.23 15.83
CA TRP A 291 5.89 12.87 14.58
C TRP A 291 6.33 12.09 13.33
N LEU A 292 7.53 11.50 13.37
CA LEU A 292 8.01 10.62 12.30
C LEU A 292 7.17 9.34 12.22
N ARG A 293 6.78 8.72 13.35
CA ARG A 293 5.83 7.60 13.39
C ARG A 293 4.44 7.98 12.86
N ALA A 294 3.94 9.17 13.21
CA ALA A 294 2.67 9.68 12.68
C ALA A 294 2.75 9.93 11.16
N SER A 295 3.91 10.36 10.65
CA SER A 295 4.17 10.52 9.22
C SER A 295 4.25 9.15 8.51
N ALA A 296 4.92 8.16 9.09
CA ALA A 296 4.93 6.78 8.58
C ALA A 296 3.51 6.20 8.50
N THR A 297 2.67 6.46 9.52
CA THR A 297 1.25 6.07 9.52
C THR A 297 0.45 6.75 8.42
N ARG A 298 0.88 7.93 7.95
CA ARG A 298 0.25 8.56 6.78
C ARG A 298 0.64 7.87 5.48
N GLU A 299 1.91 7.53 5.33
CA GLU A 299 2.35 6.77 4.16
C GLU A 299 1.65 5.41 4.10
N ASP A 300 1.37 4.77 5.24
CA ASP A 300 0.47 3.60 5.33
C ASP A 300 -0.94 3.88 4.82
N TYR A 301 -1.51 5.03 5.17
CA TYR A 301 -2.83 5.43 4.67
C TYR A 301 -2.83 5.58 3.14
N HIS A 302 -1.78 6.18 2.57
CA HIS A 302 -1.60 6.27 1.12
C HIS A 302 -1.38 4.90 0.47
N ALA A 303 -0.61 4.01 1.08
CA ALA A 303 -0.41 2.63 0.61
C ALA A 303 -1.75 1.88 0.55
N ILE A 304 -2.57 1.97 1.61
CA ILE A 304 -3.90 1.34 1.66
C ILE A 304 -4.82 1.90 0.58
N ALA A 305 -4.83 3.23 0.37
CA ALA A 305 -5.62 3.84 -0.69
C ALA A 305 -5.20 3.35 -2.09
N LEU A 306 -3.88 3.23 -2.30
CA LEU A 306 -3.32 2.74 -3.54
C LEU A 306 -3.67 1.26 -3.78
N THR A 307 -3.51 0.39 -2.76
CA THR A 307 -3.93 -1.01 -2.82
C THR A 307 -5.43 -1.15 -3.08
N LEU A 308 -6.27 -0.37 -2.40
CA LEU A 308 -7.72 -0.37 -2.59
C LEU A 308 -8.09 -0.01 -4.04
N SER A 309 -7.48 1.04 -4.61
CA SER A 309 -7.72 1.42 -6.01
C SER A 309 -7.38 0.29 -6.98
N ALA A 310 -6.29 -0.44 -6.71
CA ALA A 310 -5.86 -1.58 -7.54
C ALA A 310 -6.81 -2.78 -7.37
N GLU A 311 -7.26 -3.08 -6.17
CA GLU A 311 -8.22 -4.16 -5.93
C GLU A 311 -9.56 -3.92 -6.64
N ILE A 312 -10.05 -2.68 -6.62
CA ILE A 312 -11.26 -2.29 -7.34
C ILE A 312 -11.07 -2.46 -8.84
N ALA A 313 -9.98 -1.93 -9.40
CA ALA A 313 -9.69 -2.05 -10.84
C ALA A 313 -9.56 -3.52 -11.28
N ARG A 314 -8.88 -4.36 -10.50
CA ARG A 314 -8.73 -5.79 -10.77
C ARG A 314 -10.09 -6.51 -10.75
N ALA A 315 -10.93 -6.22 -9.76
CA ALA A 315 -12.27 -6.79 -9.68
C ALA A 315 -13.16 -6.31 -10.84
N TRP A 316 -13.08 -5.02 -11.17
CA TRP A 316 -13.83 -4.40 -12.26
C TRP A 316 -13.53 -5.03 -13.63
N PHE A 317 -12.25 -5.12 -14.02
CA PHE A 317 -11.90 -5.74 -15.29
C PHE A 317 -12.14 -7.26 -15.30
N SER A 318 -12.01 -7.91 -14.15
CA SER A 318 -12.40 -9.32 -14.03
C SER A 318 -13.90 -9.51 -14.25
N LEU A 319 -14.73 -8.55 -13.83
CA LEU A 319 -16.17 -8.59 -14.02
C LEU A 319 -16.52 -8.37 -15.51
N ILE A 320 -15.89 -7.39 -16.16
CA ILE A 320 -16.02 -7.18 -17.61
C ILE A 320 -15.66 -8.47 -18.38
N GLU A 321 -14.54 -9.12 -18.03
CA GLU A 321 -14.17 -10.38 -18.69
C GLU A 321 -15.14 -11.52 -18.39
N ALA A 322 -15.70 -11.61 -17.18
CA ALA A 322 -16.71 -12.60 -16.86
C ALA A 322 -17.99 -12.41 -17.69
N HIS A 323 -18.43 -11.16 -17.90
CA HIS A 323 -19.52 -10.84 -18.83
C HIS A 323 -19.17 -11.17 -20.28
N ALA A 324 -17.94 -10.87 -20.73
CA ALA A 324 -17.45 -11.22 -22.06
C ALA A 324 -17.46 -12.74 -22.29
N GLN A 325 -17.08 -13.52 -21.28
CA GLN A 325 -17.14 -14.98 -21.33
C GLN A 325 -18.58 -15.47 -21.43
N LEU A 326 -19.53 -14.86 -20.69
CA LEU A 326 -20.94 -15.23 -20.77
C LEU A 326 -21.55 -14.97 -22.14
N GLU A 327 -21.28 -13.79 -22.71
CA GLU A 327 -21.73 -13.43 -24.05
C GLU A 327 -21.17 -14.40 -25.09
N LEU A 328 -19.86 -14.66 -25.04
CA LEU A 328 -19.21 -15.63 -25.93
C LEU A 328 -19.77 -17.05 -25.77
N LEU A 329 -20.02 -17.50 -24.54
CA LEU A 329 -20.58 -18.84 -24.28
C LEU A 329 -22.01 -18.97 -24.78
N ASP A 330 -22.78 -17.89 -24.77
CA ASP A 330 -24.14 -17.85 -25.34
C ASP A 330 -24.08 -18.06 -26.86
N GLU A 331 -23.22 -17.32 -27.57
CA GLU A 331 -22.98 -17.51 -29.02
C GLU A 331 -22.53 -18.95 -29.36
N GLN A 332 -21.63 -19.50 -28.52
CA GLN A 332 -21.15 -20.87 -28.67
C GLN A 332 -22.27 -21.89 -28.42
N LEU A 333 -23.14 -21.66 -27.44
CA LEU A 333 -24.27 -22.52 -27.15
C LEU A 333 -25.26 -22.53 -28.33
N GLU A 334 -25.58 -21.37 -28.90
CA GLU A 334 -26.43 -21.27 -30.10
C GLU A 334 -25.84 -22.06 -31.27
N THR A 335 -24.54 -21.89 -31.53
CA THR A 335 -23.81 -22.62 -32.56
C THR A 335 -23.87 -24.13 -32.31
N ASN A 336 -23.66 -24.56 -31.06
CA ASN A 336 -23.63 -25.96 -30.68
C ASN A 336 -25.04 -26.60 -30.75
N LEU A 337 -26.10 -25.86 -30.43
CA LEU A 337 -27.48 -26.30 -30.58
C LEU A 337 -27.89 -26.45 -32.05
N LEU A 338 -27.46 -25.53 -32.92
CA LEU A 338 -27.68 -25.64 -34.36
C LEU A 338 -27.00 -26.89 -34.91
N GLY A 339 -25.74 -27.14 -34.51
CA GLY A 339 -25.01 -28.36 -34.86
C GLY A 339 -25.72 -29.63 -34.39
N LEU A 340 -26.25 -29.64 -33.16
CA LEU A 340 -27.01 -30.77 -32.62
C LEU A 340 -28.28 -31.05 -33.44
N LYS A 341 -29.08 -30.02 -33.72
CA LYS A 341 -30.32 -30.14 -34.50
C LYS A 341 -30.05 -30.72 -35.89
N LEU A 342 -28.94 -30.32 -36.51
CA LEU A 342 -28.53 -30.82 -37.82
C LEU A 342 -28.15 -32.30 -37.76
N GLN A 343 -27.36 -32.72 -36.78
CA GLN A 343 -27.00 -34.13 -36.57
C GLN A 343 -28.21 -35.01 -36.28
N GLU A 344 -29.12 -34.55 -35.42
CA GLU A 344 -30.37 -35.28 -35.12
C GLU A 344 -31.30 -35.40 -36.34
N THR A 345 -31.27 -34.43 -37.24
CA THR A 345 -32.07 -34.46 -38.47
C THR A 345 -31.47 -35.45 -39.48
N ARG A 346 -30.15 -35.44 -39.69
CA ARG A 346 -29.46 -36.39 -40.58
C ARG A 346 -29.58 -37.84 -40.07
N PHE A 347 -29.40 -38.06 -38.77
CA PHE A 347 -29.56 -39.38 -38.15
C PHE A 347 -30.98 -39.94 -38.32
N ARG A 348 -32.02 -39.14 -38.05
CA ARG A 348 -33.42 -39.56 -38.24
C ARG A 348 -33.80 -39.75 -39.71
N GLY A 349 -33.14 -39.02 -40.62
CA GLY A 349 -33.28 -39.18 -42.07
C GLY A 349 -32.61 -40.45 -42.62
N GLY A 350 -31.90 -41.22 -41.79
CA GLY A 350 -31.21 -42.44 -42.20
C GLY A 350 -29.91 -42.19 -42.97
N ASP A 351 -29.25 -41.04 -42.76
CA ASP A 351 -27.92 -40.80 -43.34
C ASP A 351 -26.92 -41.80 -42.73
N GLU A 352 -26.50 -42.79 -43.52
CA GLU A 352 -25.59 -43.86 -43.11
C GLU A 352 -24.22 -43.34 -42.63
N ARG A 353 -23.88 -42.09 -42.96
CA ARG A 353 -22.64 -41.42 -42.54
C ARG A 353 -22.70 -40.83 -41.12
N VAL A 354 -23.88 -40.79 -40.49
CA VAL A 354 -24.06 -40.23 -39.13
C VAL A 354 -24.37 -41.34 -38.14
N GLY A 355 -23.47 -41.55 -37.17
CA GLY A 355 -23.67 -42.52 -36.11
C GLY A 355 -24.41 -41.94 -34.91
N SER A 356 -24.99 -42.81 -34.07
CA SER A 356 -25.53 -42.39 -32.76
C SER A 356 -24.45 -41.77 -31.87
N ALA A 357 -23.20 -42.18 -32.04
CA ALA A 357 -22.05 -41.62 -31.33
C ALA A 357 -21.84 -40.13 -31.66
N ASP A 358 -22.07 -39.69 -32.90
CA ASP A 358 -21.89 -38.30 -33.31
C ASP A 358 -22.93 -37.38 -32.69
N VAL A 359 -24.20 -37.83 -32.64
CA VAL A 359 -25.27 -37.14 -31.91
C VAL A 359 -24.93 -37.02 -30.43
N LEU A 360 -24.46 -38.11 -29.80
CA LEU A 360 -24.10 -38.10 -28.38
C LEU A 360 -22.90 -37.19 -28.08
N ARG A 361 -21.89 -37.15 -28.95
CA ARG A 361 -20.75 -36.23 -28.84
C ARG A 361 -21.19 -34.78 -28.93
N GLN A 362 -22.09 -34.46 -29.86
CA GLN A 362 -22.60 -33.09 -29.98
C GLN A 362 -23.48 -32.69 -28.79
N ARG A 363 -24.29 -33.61 -28.26
CA ARG A 363 -25.03 -33.39 -27.00
C ARG A 363 -24.09 -33.13 -25.84
N GLN A 364 -23.00 -33.90 -25.73
CA GLN A 364 -21.98 -33.68 -24.72
C GLN A 364 -21.36 -32.27 -24.82
N LEU A 365 -21.07 -31.79 -26.03
CA LEU A 365 -20.55 -30.43 -26.23
C LEU A 365 -21.56 -29.36 -25.77
N VAL A 366 -22.84 -29.53 -26.08
CA VAL A 366 -23.90 -28.61 -25.60
C VAL A 366 -23.93 -28.57 -24.07
N GLU A 367 -23.88 -29.73 -23.40
CA GLU A 367 -23.86 -29.77 -21.94
C GLU A 367 -22.57 -29.18 -21.34
N SER A 368 -21.42 -29.36 -21.99
CA SER A 368 -20.17 -28.74 -21.53
C SER A 368 -20.19 -27.21 -21.67
N THR A 369 -20.81 -26.66 -22.72
CA THR A 369 -20.98 -25.20 -22.84
C THR A 369 -21.91 -24.67 -21.75
N ARG A 370 -23.02 -25.37 -21.46
CA ARG A 370 -23.92 -24.99 -20.36
C ARG A 370 -23.23 -25.00 -19.00
N GLU A 371 -22.38 -26.00 -18.75
CA GLU A 371 -21.57 -26.07 -17.53
C GLU A 371 -20.63 -24.87 -17.40
N GLN A 372 -19.94 -24.49 -18.48
CA GLN A 372 -19.08 -23.31 -18.51
C GLN A 372 -19.86 -22.01 -18.26
N MET A 373 -21.10 -21.91 -18.75
CA MET A 373 -21.96 -20.75 -18.44
C MET A 373 -22.29 -20.67 -16.95
N VAL A 374 -22.53 -21.80 -16.27
CA VAL A 374 -22.76 -21.82 -14.82
C VAL A 374 -21.54 -21.29 -14.07
N ILE A 375 -20.32 -21.71 -14.47
CA ILE A 375 -19.08 -21.19 -13.89
C ILE A 375 -18.97 -19.68 -14.12
N ALA A 376 -19.17 -19.21 -15.34
CA ALA A 376 -19.04 -17.79 -15.67
C ALA A 376 -20.07 -16.92 -14.91
N ARG A 377 -21.33 -17.39 -14.76
CA ARG A 377 -22.35 -16.72 -13.94
C ARG A 377 -21.94 -16.64 -12.48
N SER A 378 -21.45 -17.74 -11.91
CA SER A 378 -20.99 -17.72 -10.51
C SER A 378 -19.83 -16.73 -10.29
N ARG A 379 -18.98 -16.53 -11.31
CA ARG A 379 -17.88 -15.57 -11.25
C ARG A 379 -18.37 -14.13 -11.31
N VAL A 380 -19.41 -13.84 -12.11
CA VAL A 380 -20.10 -12.53 -12.08
C VAL A 380 -20.59 -12.24 -10.66
N ASP A 381 -21.43 -13.11 -10.10
CA ASP A 381 -22.02 -12.91 -8.76
C ASP A 381 -20.93 -12.66 -7.68
N VAL A 382 -19.87 -13.48 -7.67
CA VAL A 382 -18.76 -13.33 -6.70
C VAL A 382 -18.00 -12.01 -6.88
N LEU A 383 -17.82 -11.54 -8.10
CA LEU A 383 -17.13 -10.28 -8.38
C LEU A 383 -18.00 -9.06 -8.04
N GLU A 384 -19.31 -9.12 -8.28
CA GLU A 384 -20.25 -8.08 -7.85
C GLU A 384 -20.29 -7.97 -6.32
N HIS A 385 -20.36 -9.11 -5.61
CA HIS A 385 -20.25 -9.12 -4.15
C HIS A 385 -18.92 -8.54 -3.66
N ARG A 386 -17.81 -8.83 -4.33
CA ARG A 386 -16.49 -8.29 -3.98
C ARG A 386 -16.46 -6.77 -4.14
N LEU A 387 -16.95 -6.24 -5.27
CA LEU A 387 -17.02 -4.80 -5.50
C LEU A 387 -17.88 -4.10 -4.45
N ALA A 388 -19.03 -4.68 -4.07
CA ALA A 388 -19.89 -4.14 -3.03
C ALA A 388 -19.19 -4.02 -1.67
N VAL A 389 -18.40 -5.02 -1.29
CA VAL A 389 -17.60 -4.97 -0.06
C VAL A 389 -16.50 -3.91 -0.15
N LEU A 390 -15.84 -3.77 -1.30
CA LEU A 390 -14.84 -2.71 -1.52
C LEU A 390 -15.45 -1.31 -1.52
N GLU A 391 -16.72 -1.16 -1.88
CA GLU A 391 -17.53 0.05 -1.72
C GLU A 391 -18.00 0.31 -0.28
N GLY A 392 -17.84 -0.65 0.64
CA GLY A 392 -18.33 -0.52 2.01
C GLY A 392 -19.83 -0.79 2.18
N ARG A 393 -20.48 -1.49 1.24
CA ARG A 393 -21.93 -1.78 1.27
C ARG A 393 -22.25 -3.28 1.29
N PRO A 394 -23.46 -3.66 1.76
CA PRO A 394 -23.91 -5.05 1.74
C PRO A 394 -23.98 -5.62 0.30
N PRO A 395 -23.58 -6.89 0.08
CA PRO A 395 -23.47 -7.47 -1.26
C PRO A 395 -24.77 -8.01 -1.87
N GLN A 396 -25.83 -8.25 -1.08
CA GLN A 396 -26.98 -9.07 -1.49
C GLN A 396 -27.73 -8.57 -2.74
N ASP A 397 -27.76 -7.26 -2.95
CA ASP A 397 -28.44 -6.62 -4.09
C ASP A 397 -27.44 -5.82 -4.95
N ALA A 398 -26.15 -6.20 -4.91
CA ALA A 398 -25.13 -5.52 -5.69
C ALA A 398 -25.14 -6.00 -7.13
N THR A 399 -25.35 -5.06 -8.05
CA THR A 399 -25.33 -5.30 -9.50
C THR A 399 -24.57 -4.17 -10.18
N TYR A 400 -23.75 -4.49 -11.17
CA TYR A 400 -22.96 -3.50 -11.91
C TYR A 400 -23.15 -3.66 -13.41
N ASP A 401 -23.47 -2.56 -14.10
CA ASP A 401 -23.52 -2.53 -15.56
C ASP A 401 -22.14 -2.13 -16.11
N VAL A 402 -21.30 -3.12 -16.41
CA VAL A 402 -19.91 -2.90 -16.84
C VAL A 402 -19.68 -3.19 -18.33
N GLY A 403 -20.69 -3.71 -19.02
CA GLY A 403 -20.56 -4.26 -20.38
C GLY A 403 -19.65 -5.50 -20.47
N SER A 404 -19.22 -5.83 -21.68
CA SER A 404 -18.47 -7.06 -22.01
C SER A 404 -17.20 -6.81 -22.82
N SER A 405 -16.76 -5.55 -22.94
CA SER A 405 -15.59 -5.18 -23.74
C SER A 405 -14.43 -4.73 -22.86
N LEU A 406 -13.34 -5.49 -22.88
CA LEU A 406 -12.10 -5.09 -22.23
C LEU A 406 -11.45 -3.91 -22.97
N PRO A 407 -10.93 -2.89 -22.27
CA PRO A 407 -10.32 -1.73 -22.91
C PRO A 407 -9.01 -2.11 -23.63
N ALA A 408 -8.69 -1.35 -24.68
CA ALA A 408 -7.35 -1.36 -25.23
C ALA A 408 -6.38 -0.65 -24.28
N LEU A 409 -5.18 -1.20 -24.13
CA LEU A 409 -4.14 -0.60 -23.29
C LEU A 409 -3.44 0.54 -24.04
N GLN A 410 -3.17 1.62 -23.30
CA GLN A 410 -2.26 2.67 -23.73
C GLN A 410 -0.80 2.17 -23.75
N PRO A 411 0.13 2.89 -24.42
CA PRO A 411 1.56 2.58 -24.35
C PRO A 411 2.07 2.44 -22.92
N LEU A 412 3.21 1.76 -22.74
CA LEU A 412 3.80 1.58 -21.41
C LEU A 412 4.04 2.93 -20.72
N PRO A 413 3.81 3.03 -19.41
CA PRO A 413 4.23 4.20 -18.66
C PRO A 413 5.75 4.25 -18.55
N SER A 414 6.30 5.46 -18.44
CA SER A 414 7.69 5.68 -18.09
C SER A 414 7.94 5.19 -16.67
N THR A 415 8.95 4.33 -16.53
CA THR A 415 9.37 3.74 -15.26
C THR A 415 10.20 4.71 -14.41
N GLY A 416 10.78 5.73 -15.05
CA GLY A 416 11.68 6.69 -14.40
C GLY A 416 13.00 6.05 -13.93
N LEU A 417 13.71 6.75 -13.06
CA LEU A 417 14.93 6.25 -12.43
C LEU A 417 14.59 5.45 -11.17
N PRO A 418 15.31 4.36 -10.85
CA PRO A 418 15.12 3.62 -9.61
C PRO A 418 15.25 4.49 -8.35
N SER A 419 16.15 5.48 -8.33
CA SER A 419 16.29 6.44 -7.22
C SER A 419 15.02 7.26 -6.98
N GLY A 420 14.31 7.62 -8.05
CA GLY A 420 13.04 8.34 -7.99
C GLY A 420 11.89 7.48 -7.44
N LEU A 421 11.94 6.16 -7.65
CA LEU A 421 10.92 5.22 -7.17
C LEU A 421 10.86 5.15 -5.64
N VAL A 422 12.04 5.13 -5.00
CA VAL A 422 12.22 5.13 -3.54
C VAL A 422 11.49 6.30 -2.87
N HIS A 423 11.47 7.46 -3.52
CA HIS A 423 10.87 8.68 -2.98
C HIS A 423 9.36 8.78 -3.24
N ARG A 424 8.81 7.97 -4.15
CA ARG A 424 7.40 8.00 -4.55
C ARG A 424 6.57 6.96 -3.81
N ARG A 425 7.12 5.77 -3.61
CA ARG A 425 6.42 4.62 -3.06
C ARG A 425 6.08 4.78 -1.58
N PRO A 426 4.78 4.74 -1.18
CA PRO A 426 4.39 4.97 0.21
C PRO A 426 4.93 3.91 1.19
N ASP A 427 5.03 2.65 0.79
CA ASP A 427 5.60 1.58 1.61
C ASP A 427 7.10 1.80 1.90
N VAL A 428 7.88 2.19 0.89
CA VAL A 428 9.30 2.55 1.04
C VAL A 428 9.46 3.78 1.94
N ARG A 429 8.61 4.80 1.76
CA ARG A 429 8.62 6.02 2.58
C ARG A 429 8.23 5.76 4.03
N ARG A 430 7.24 4.89 4.27
CA ARG A 430 6.83 4.45 5.60
C ARG A 430 8.02 3.84 6.35
N ASP A 431 8.75 2.92 5.73
CA ASP A 431 9.91 2.26 6.35
C ASP A 431 11.07 3.25 6.58
N TYR A 432 11.30 4.18 5.65
CA TYR A 432 12.27 5.26 5.85
C TYR A 432 11.90 6.16 7.04
N LEU A 433 10.64 6.53 7.18
CA LEU A 433 10.17 7.35 8.31
C LEU A 433 10.25 6.59 9.64
N ALA A 434 9.99 5.28 9.63
CA ALA A 434 10.17 4.43 10.80
C ALA A 434 11.65 4.32 11.22
N LEU A 435 12.56 4.22 10.24
CA LEU A 435 14.00 4.28 10.45
C LEU A 435 14.42 5.61 11.10
N LEU A 436 13.95 6.74 10.57
CA LEU A 436 14.23 8.06 11.16
C LEU A 436 13.66 8.20 12.58
N ALA A 437 12.48 7.62 12.86
CA ALA A 437 11.92 7.63 14.21
C ALA A 437 12.81 6.86 15.21
N ALA A 438 13.35 5.71 14.80
CA ALA A 438 14.27 4.93 15.63
C ALA A 438 15.62 5.63 15.85
N ASP A 439 16.10 6.39 14.87
CA ASP A 439 17.27 7.25 15.04
C ASP A 439 17.04 8.30 16.15
N ARG A 440 15.82 8.87 16.19
CA ARG A 440 15.45 9.81 17.26
C ARG A 440 15.28 9.14 18.63
N ASP A 441 14.80 7.90 18.68
CA ASP A 441 14.80 7.13 19.93
C ASP A 441 16.22 6.91 20.46
N LEU A 442 17.17 6.57 19.58
CA LEU A 442 18.57 6.41 19.95
C LEU A 442 19.16 7.71 20.51
N ALA A 443 18.85 8.86 19.90
CA ALA A 443 19.23 10.17 20.44
C ALA A 443 18.64 10.41 21.84
N ALA A 444 17.37 10.07 22.06
CA ALA A 444 16.73 10.17 23.38
C ALA A 444 17.34 9.21 24.43
N ALA A 445 17.77 8.02 24.02
CA ALA A 445 18.46 7.05 24.90
C ALA A 445 19.88 7.52 25.26
N ILE A 446 20.63 8.06 24.29
CA ILE A 446 21.98 8.63 24.51
C ILE A 446 21.91 9.80 25.50
N THR A 447 20.91 10.68 25.33
CA THR A 447 20.76 11.88 26.16
C THR A 447 20.29 11.59 27.59
N ASP A 448 19.67 10.44 27.84
CA ASP A 448 19.29 10.00 29.20
C ASP A 448 20.50 9.81 30.15
N ARG A 449 21.73 9.71 29.61
CA ARG A 449 22.96 9.67 30.39
C ARG A 449 23.36 11.02 30.98
N TYR A 450 22.76 12.12 30.53
CA TYR A 450 23.12 13.46 30.97
C TYR A 450 22.25 13.95 32.15
N PRO A 451 22.73 14.92 32.94
CA PRO A 451 21.94 15.50 34.03
C PRO A 451 20.66 16.17 33.53
N ARG A 452 19.52 15.86 34.14
CA ARG A 452 18.22 16.50 33.88
C ARG A 452 17.97 17.64 34.88
N LEU A 453 17.35 18.73 34.41
CA LEU A 453 16.93 19.87 35.24
C LEU A 453 15.40 19.90 35.29
N ASP A 454 14.83 19.62 36.47
CA ASP A 454 13.39 19.74 36.71
C ASP A 454 13.12 21.01 37.52
N LEU A 455 12.13 21.78 37.08
CA LEU A 455 11.60 22.95 37.76
C LEU A 455 10.23 22.61 38.34
N GLY A 456 10.04 22.89 39.62
CA GLY A 456 8.77 22.72 40.32
C GLY A 456 8.28 24.06 40.86
N GLY A 457 6.98 24.30 40.76
CA GLY A 457 6.31 25.42 41.42
C GLY A 457 5.07 24.92 42.13
N SER A 458 4.78 25.39 43.33
CA SER A 458 3.53 25.06 44.01
C SER A 458 2.90 26.29 44.65
N LEU A 459 1.58 26.36 44.59
CA LEU A 459 0.74 27.36 45.26
C LEU A 459 -0.29 26.59 46.08
N THR A 460 -0.05 26.44 47.38
CA THR A 460 -0.84 25.56 48.23
C THR A 460 -1.31 26.25 49.50
N THR A 461 -2.34 25.72 50.11
CA THR A 461 -2.85 26.11 51.43
C THR A 461 -3.05 24.85 52.25
N LEU A 462 -2.80 24.94 53.55
CA LEU A 462 -2.88 23.83 54.49
C LEU A 462 -3.64 24.26 55.73
N ALA A 463 -4.74 23.58 56.03
CA ALA A 463 -5.62 23.92 57.15
C ALA A 463 -6.04 22.69 57.95
N THR A 464 -6.12 22.83 59.27
CA THR A 464 -6.67 21.78 60.16
C THR A 464 -8.20 21.80 60.25
N ARG A 465 -8.83 22.80 59.62
CA ARG A 465 -10.28 22.94 59.48
C ARG A 465 -10.61 23.36 58.07
N SER A 466 -11.62 22.75 57.47
CA SER A 466 -12.06 23.06 56.10
C SER A 466 -12.47 24.53 55.91
N THR A 467 -12.96 25.19 56.96
CA THR A 467 -13.34 26.62 56.93
C THR A 467 -12.16 27.57 56.73
N ASN A 468 -10.94 27.12 57.04
CA ASN A 468 -9.74 27.94 56.94
C ASN A 468 -8.94 27.63 55.67
N LEU A 469 -9.44 26.72 54.83
CA LEU A 469 -8.72 26.21 53.67
C LEU A 469 -8.34 27.30 52.66
N LEU A 470 -9.04 28.42 52.58
CA LEU A 470 -8.74 29.48 51.59
C LEU A 470 -7.99 30.70 52.16
N GLN A 471 -7.52 30.63 53.41
CA GLN A 471 -7.01 31.80 54.13
C GLN A 471 -5.49 32.00 53.97
N ASP A 472 -4.70 30.92 54.01
CA ASP A 472 -3.24 30.99 54.10
C ASP A 472 -2.57 30.31 52.90
N TRP A 473 -2.33 31.09 51.83
CA TRP A 473 -1.65 30.61 50.62
C TRP A 473 -0.12 30.71 50.75
N VAL A 474 0.56 29.64 50.35
CA VAL A 474 2.01 29.49 50.32
C VAL A 474 2.45 29.21 48.89
N PHE A 475 3.43 29.96 48.41
CA PHE A 475 4.03 29.78 47.08
C PHE A 475 5.49 29.36 47.18
N VAL A 476 5.88 28.33 46.42
CA VAL A 476 7.24 27.78 46.36
C VAL A 476 7.66 27.62 44.90
N ILE A 477 8.90 27.99 44.57
CA ILE A 477 9.57 27.60 43.31
C ILE A 477 10.86 26.90 43.69
N ALA A 478 11.09 25.72 43.12
CA ALA A 478 12.29 24.93 43.32
C ALA A 478 12.83 24.43 41.97
N GLY A 479 14.14 24.24 41.89
CA GLY A 479 14.78 23.57 40.76
C GLY A 479 15.68 22.46 41.29
N GLN A 480 15.62 21.29 40.68
CA GLN A 480 16.42 20.13 41.04
C GLN A 480 17.19 19.65 39.82
N VAL A 481 18.48 19.35 40.01
CA VAL A 481 19.31 18.71 38.97
C VAL A 481 19.54 17.28 39.41
N PHE A 482 19.11 16.33 38.59
CA PHE A 482 19.35 14.92 38.80
C PHE A 482 20.35 14.40 37.78
N ALA A 483 21.43 13.78 38.25
CA ALA A 483 22.43 13.15 37.41
C ALA A 483 22.66 11.72 37.88
N PRO A 484 22.56 10.72 36.99
CA PRO A 484 22.91 9.37 37.37
C PRO A 484 24.42 9.22 37.59
N ILE A 485 24.79 8.57 38.69
CA ILE A 485 26.20 8.29 39.02
C ILE A 485 26.47 6.79 38.90
N LEU A 486 25.58 5.96 39.42
CA LEU A 486 25.65 4.50 39.38
C LEU A 486 24.26 3.96 39.02
N ASP A 487 24.13 3.25 37.90
CA ASP A 487 22.87 2.69 37.39
C ASP A 487 22.99 1.20 37.00
N GLY A 488 24.11 0.56 37.34
CA GLY A 488 24.35 -0.85 37.00
C GLY A 488 24.46 -1.13 35.49
N GLY A 489 24.72 -0.11 34.66
CA GLY A 489 24.79 -0.27 33.20
C GLY A 489 23.42 -0.22 32.51
N GLN A 490 22.33 0.09 33.23
CA GLN A 490 20.98 0.13 32.68
C GLN A 490 20.86 1.02 31.43
N ARG A 491 21.42 2.25 31.45
CA ARG A 491 21.33 3.15 30.30
C ARG A 491 22.20 2.72 29.13
N GLN A 492 23.35 2.12 29.40
CA GLN A 492 24.20 1.61 28.33
C GLN A 492 23.48 0.46 27.62
N ALA A 493 22.86 -0.45 28.37
CA ALA A 493 22.06 -1.53 27.79
C ALA A 493 20.86 -1.00 26.98
N GLU A 494 20.22 0.10 27.39
CA GLU A 494 19.15 0.71 26.60
C GLU A 494 19.66 1.35 25.31
N ILE A 495 20.83 2.02 25.34
CA ILE A 495 21.49 2.53 24.13
C ILE A 495 21.79 1.38 23.17
N ASP A 496 22.43 0.32 23.67
CA ASP A 496 22.79 -0.86 22.86
C ASP A 496 21.52 -1.51 22.26
N ARG A 497 20.42 -1.56 23.02
CA ARG A 497 19.11 -2.03 22.53
C ARG A 497 18.57 -1.14 21.40
N THR A 498 18.56 0.18 21.59
CA THR A 498 18.04 1.12 20.58
C THR A 498 18.91 1.17 19.33
N ASP A 499 20.23 1.04 19.46
CA ASP A 499 21.15 0.94 18.32
C ASP A 499 20.90 -0.34 17.51
N ALA A 500 20.70 -1.48 18.18
CA ALA A 500 20.35 -2.72 17.51
C ALA A 500 19.01 -2.64 16.75
N VAL A 501 18.01 -1.96 17.32
CA VAL A 501 16.72 -1.70 16.64
C VAL A 501 16.91 -0.80 15.42
N LEU A 502 17.72 0.26 15.53
CA LEU A 502 18.06 1.12 14.40
C LEU A 502 18.72 0.32 13.27
N ARG A 503 19.74 -0.48 13.59
CA ARG A 503 20.44 -1.33 12.61
C ARG A 503 19.52 -2.36 11.95
N GLN A 504 18.56 -2.91 12.70
CA GLN A 504 17.52 -3.78 12.13
C GLN A 504 16.70 -3.02 11.08
N LEU A 505 16.22 -1.82 11.40
CA LEU A 505 15.41 -1.01 10.49
C LEU A 505 16.19 -0.54 9.25
N ILE A 506 17.52 -0.36 9.37
CA ILE A 506 18.40 -0.10 8.21
C ILE A 506 18.33 -1.28 7.24
N ALA A 507 18.46 -2.51 7.75
CA ALA A 507 18.38 -3.72 6.93
C ALA A 507 16.97 -3.94 6.35
N ASP A 508 15.92 -3.72 7.15
CA ASP A 508 14.52 -3.85 6.73
C ASP A 508 14.21 -2.84 5.60
N TYR A 509 14.63 -1.58 5.73
CA TYR A 509 14.50 -0.57 4.68
C TYR A 509 15.23 -0.98 3.39
N GLY A 510 16.47 -1.47 3.50
CA GLY A 510 17.22 -1.97 2.35
C GLY A 510 16.51 -3.11 1.63
N GLN A 511 15.90 -4.05 2.37
CA GLN A 511 15.10 -5.13 1.82
C GLN A 511 13.84 -4.60 1.11
N THR A 512 13.12 -3.64 1.70
CA THR A 512 11.94 -3.01 1.10
C THR A 512 12.29 -2.33 -0.23
N VAL A 513 13.44 -1.64 -0.32
CA VAL A 513 13.92 -1.06 -1.58
C VAL A 513 14.19 -2.12 -2.65
N LEU A 514 14.86 -3.23 -2.28
CA LEU A 514 15.13 -4.33 -3.23
C LEU A 514 13.84 -5.00 -3.72
N VAL A 515 12.86 -5.20 -2.84
CA VAL A 515 11.54 -5.74 -3.22
C VAL A 515 10.83 -4.78 -4.17
N ALA A 516 10.84 -3.48 -3.88
CA ALA A 516 10.22 -2.47 -4.74
C ALA A 516 10.85 -2.46 -6.15
N PHE A 517 12.16 -2.66 -6.27
CA PHE A 517 12.82 -2.79 -7.58
C PHE A 517 12.43 -4.09 -8.30
N SER A 518 12.39 -5.22 -7.57
CA SER A 518 11.95 -6.51 -8.13
C SER A 518 10.54 -6.42 -8.68
N GLU A 519 9.61 -5.79 -7.96
CA GLU A 519 8.21 -5.67 -8.40
C GLU A 519 8.05 -4.92 -9.73
N VAL A 520 8.89 -3.91 -9.98
CA VAL A 520 8.89 -3.18 -11.26
C VAL A 520 9.45 -4.09 -12.37
N GLU A 521 10.59 -4.73 -12.15
CA GLU A 521 11.21 -5.63 -13.13
C GLU A 521 10.31 -6.82 -13.48
N ASP A 522 9.70 -7.44 -12.46
CA ASP A 522 8.76 -8.55 -12.64
C ASP A 522 7.53 -8.09 -13.43
N ALA A 523 6.97 -6.91 -13.13
CA ALA A 523 5.83 -6.38 -13.85
C ALA A 523 6.17 -6.07 -15.33
N LEU A 524 7.36 -5.53 -15.62
CA LEU A 524 7.82 -5.28 -16.99
C LEU A 524 8.02 -6.58 -17.77
N ALA A 525 8.67 -7.57 -17.16
CA ALA A 525 8.88 -8.88 -17.77
C ALA A 525 7.55 -9.59 -18.06
N LEU A 526 6.64 -9.60 -17.08
CA LEU A 526 5.31 -10.19 -17.24
C LEU A 526 4.50 -9.48 -18.33
N GLU A 527 4.57 -8.15 -18.40
CA GLU A 527 3.85 -7.37 -19.42
C GLU A 527 4.33 -7.75 -20.83
N TYR A 528 5.66 -7.80 -21.02
CA TYR A 528 6.27 -8.18 -22.28
C TYR A 528 5.85 -9.58 -22.73
N TYR A 529 6.06 -10.61 -21.90
CA TYR A 529 5.74 -11.98 -22.28
C TYR A 529 4.23 -12.23 -22.39
N GLN A 530 3.41 -11.53 -21.60
CA GLN A 530 1.96 -11.63 -21.71
C GLN A 530 1.44 -11.00 -22.99
N SER A 531 2.04 -9.89 -23.46
CA SER A 531 1.70 -9.29 -24.76
C SER A 531 1.99 -10.25 -25.92
N GLN A 532 3.15 -10.92 -25.91
CA GLN A 532 3.50 -11.94 -26.91
C GLN A 532 2.55 -13.14 -26.87
N ARG A 533 2.12 -13.55 -25.68
CA ARG A 533 1.13 -14.62 -25.52
C ARG A 533 -0.20 -14.27 -26.16
N VAL A 534 -0.70 -13.04 -25.96
CA VAL A 534 -1.94 -12.57 -26.59
C VAL A 534 -1.81 -12.58 -28.11
N GLU A 535 -0.69 -12.11 -28.66
CA GLU A 535 -0.44 -12.13 -30.11
C GLU A 535 -0.39 -13.57 -30.67
N SER A 536 0.29 -14.49 -29.99
CA SER A 536 0.38 -15.89 -30.38
C SER A 536 -0.98 -16.59 -30.35
N LEU A 537 -1.80 -16.33 -29.31
CA LEU A 537 -3.16 -16.86 -29.22
C LEU A 537 -4.05 -16.31 -30.34
N GLN A 538 -3.91 -15.03 -30.70
CA GLN A 538 -4.65 -14.43 -31.82
C GLN A 538 -4.32 -15.13 -33.14
N LYS A 539 -3.03 -15.38 -33.44
CA LYS A 539 -2.61 -16.13 -34.63
C LYS A 539 -3.17 -17.56 -34.65
N GLN A 540 -3.15 -18.25 -33.50
CA GLN A 540 -3.76 -19.58 -33.37
C GLN A 540 -5.26 -19.56 -33.62
N TYR A 541 -5.96 -18.57 -33.07
CA TYR A 541 -7.40 -18.40 -33.28
C TYR A 541 -7.72 -18.15 -34.76
N ASP A 542 -6.98 -17.29 -35.44
CA ASP A 542 -7.22 -16.98 -36.85
C ASP A 542 -7.08 -18.23 -37.74
N LEU A 543 -6.08 -19.08 -37.46
CA LEU A 543 -5.88 -20.37 -38.13
C LEU A 543 -6.98 -21.39 -37.78
N ALA A 544 -7.32 -21.52 -36.49
CA ALA A 544 -8.35 -22.44 -36.03
C ALA A 544 -9.73 -22.08 -36.57
N ARG A 545 -10.04 -20.78 -36.66
CA ARG A 545 -11.27 -20.25 -37.27
C ARG A 545 -11.37 -20.60 -38.75
N GLN A 546 -10.27 -20.45 -39.50
CA GLN A 546 -10.23 -20.83 -40.91
C GLN A 546 -10.43 -22.35 -41.09
N ALA A 547 -9.71 -23.17 -40.34
CA ALA A 547 -9.84 -24.63 -40.39
C ALA A 547 -11.26 -25.09 -40.01
N SER A 548 -11.81 -24.53 -38.94
CA SER A 548 -13.18 -24.80 -38.48
C SER A 548 -14.22 -24.42 -39.53
N LYS A 549 -14.07 -23.26 -40.19
CA LYS A 549 -14.92 -22.87 -41.31
C LYS A 549 -14.82 -23.85 -42.48
N GLU A 550 -13.60 -24.17 -42.93
CA GLU A 550 -13.38 -25.06 -44.08
C GLU A 550 -13.94 -26.47 -43.84
N LEU A 551 -13.72 -27.03 -42.65
CA LEU A 551 -14.26 -28.35 -42.29
C LEU A 551 -15.78 -28.34 -42.20
N ARG A 552 -16.39 -27.27 -41.67
CA ARG A 552 -17.85 -27.09 -41.69
C ARG A 552 -18.38 -27.00 -43.13
N ASP A 553 -17.73 -26.22 -43.99
CA ASP A 553 -18.13 -26.04 -45.39
C ASP A 553 -18.04 -27.36 -46.17
N ARG A 554 -16.99 -28.16 -45.96
CA ARG A 554 -16.83 -29.49 -46.58
C ARG A 554 -17.84 -30.53 -46.06
N TYR A 555 -18.12 -30.53 -44.77
CA TYR A 555 -19.04 -31.50 -44.16
C TYR A 555 -20.53 -31.17 -44.40
N PHE A 556 -20.88 -29.88 -44.48
CA PHE A 556 -22.26 -29.41 -44.65
C PHE A 556 -22.60 -28.90 -46.05
N GLY A 557 -21.61 -28.69 -46.93
CA GLY A 557 -21.80 -28.21 -48.29
C GLY A 557 -22.56 -29.18 -49.21
N PHE A 558 -22.99 -28.64 -50.37
CA PHE A 558 -23.66 -29.38 -51.44
C PHE A 558 -22.77 -29.36 -52.71
N GLY A 559 -22.10 -30.45 -53.06
CA GLY A 559 -21.29 -30.57 -54.31
C GLY A 559 -20.41 -31.82 -54.34
N GLU A 560 -19.95 -32.31 -55.50
CA GLU A 560 -19.37 -33.67 -55.74
C GLU A 560 -18.22 -34.17 -54.82
N GLU A 561 -17.63 -33.32 -53.97
CA GLU A 561 -16.65 -33.69 -52.93
C GLU A 561 -17.29 -34.11 -51.58
N ILE A 562 -18.59 -34.39 -51.55
CA ILE A 562 -19.30 -34.87 -50.35
C ILE A 562 -18.78 -36.26 -49.97
N GLY A 563 -18.06 -36.38 -48.86
CA GLY A 563 -17.90 -37.68 -48.18
C GLY A 563 -16.56 -38.01 -47.56
N GLU A 564 -15.52 -37.17 -47.69
CA GLU A 564 -14.19 -37.50 -47.15
C GLU A 564 -13.92 -36.98 -45.73
N THR A 565 -14.78 -36.11 -45.16
CA THR A 565 -14.55 -35.51 -43.83
C THR A 565 -15.43 -36.16 -42.75
N GLU A 566 -14.80 -36.65 -41.68
CA GLU A 566 -15.52 -37.19 -40.53
C GLU A 566 -16.10 -36.06 -39.67
N TYR A 567 -17.28 -36.28 -39.08
CA TYR A 567 -17.87 -35.28 -38.18
C TYR A 567 -16.98 -34.97 -36.97
N LEU A 568 -16.17 -35.95 -36.55
CA LEU A 568 -15.19 -35.77 -35.49
C LEU A 568 -14.18 -34.67 -35.80
N ASP A 569 -13.78 -34.47 -37.06
CA ASP A 569 -12.87 -33.40 -37.45
C ASP A 569 -13.52 -32.03 -37.29
N VAL A 570 -14.78 -31.90 -37.72
CA VAL A 570 -15.58 -30.67 -37.56
C VAL A 570 -15.75 -30.32 -36.09
N LEU A 571 -16.07 -31.33 -35.27
CA LEU A 571 -16.24 -31.15 -33.82
C LEU A 571 -14.93 -30.75 -33.15
N THR A 572 -13.81 -31.37 -33.54
CA THR A 572 -12.48 -31.07 -32.99
C THR A 572 -12.04 -29.66 -33.37
N ALA A 573 -12.26 -29.24 -34.61
CA ALA A 573 -11.94 -27.88 -35.06
C ALA A 573 -12.82 -26.83 -34.37
N THR A 574 -14.13 -27.09 -34.24
CA THR A 574 -15.07 -26.19 -33.56
C THR A 574 -14.70 -26.03 -32.08
N THR A 575 -14.44 -27.13 -31.37
CA THR A 575 -14.05 -27.07 -29.95
C THR A 575 -12.71 -26.36 -29.74
N THR A 576 -11.77 -26.52 -30.67
CA THR A 576 -10.49 -25.80 -30.65
C THR A 576 -10.68 -24.29 -30.87
N GLU A 577 -11.47 -23.89 -31.87
CA GLU A 577 -11.83 -22.49 -32.13
C GLU A 577 -12.48 -21.87 -30.88
N GLN A 578 -13.51 -22.52 -30.33
CA GLN A 578 -14.25 -22.04 -29.17
C GLN A 578 -13.39 -21.89 -27.91
N ARG A 579 -12.46 -22.82 -27.68
CA ARG A 579 -11.49 -22.74 -26.58
C ARG A 579 -10.55 -21.54 -26.77
N LEU A 580 -10.00 -21.35 -27.97
CA LEU A 580 -9.08 -20.25 -28.25
C LEU A 580 -9.75 -18.86 -28.08
N GLN A 581 -11.04 -18.72 -28.42
CA GLN A 581 -11.78 -17.49 -28.14
C GLN A 581 -11.80 -17.15 -26.66
N ARG A 582 -12.09 -18.14 -25.79
CA ARG A 582 -12.10 -17.97 -24.33
C ARG A 582 -10.69 -17.71 -23.79
N ASP A 583 -9.69 -18.42 -24.30
CA ASP A 583 -8.29 -18.26 -23.90
C ASP A 583 -7.77 -16.84 -24.20
N ILE A 584 -8.19 -16.24 -25.32
CA ILE A 584 -7.84 -14.86 -25.68
C ILE A 584 -8.45 -13.86 -24.69
N LEU A 585 -9.72 -14.00 -24.31
CA LEU A 585 -10.36 -13.12 -23.31
C LEU A 585 -9.61 -13.16 -21.98
N SER A 586 -9.32 -14.35 -21.47
CA SER A 586 -8.56 -14.51 -20.23
C SER A 586 -7.12 -14.01 -20.36
N ALA A 587 -6.46 -14.17 -21.51
CA ALA A 587 -5.13 -13.63 -21.75
C ALA A 587 -5.12 -12.10 -21.81
N ARG A 588 -6.14 -11.47 -22.39
CA ARG A 588 -6.29 -10.00 -22.41
C ARG A 588 -6.57 -9.44 -21.01
N LEU A 589 -7.41 -10.10 -20.22
CA LEU A 589 -7.59 -9.75 -18.81
C LEU A 589 -6.25 -9.82 -18.07
N ASN A 590 -5.51 -10.91 -18.20
CA ASN A 590 -4.21 -11.05 -17.53
C ASN A 590 -3.23 -9.93 -17.92
N LEU A 591 -3.22 -9.49 -19.18
CA LEU A 591 -2.41 -8.35 -19.60
C LEU A 591 -2.82 -7.06 -18.88
N ILE A 592 -4.13 -6.80 -18.76
CA ILE A 592 -4.65 -5.65 -18.00
C ILE A 592 -4.27 -5.74 -16.52
N LEU A 593 -4.38 -6.91 -15.91
CA LEU A 593 -4.00 -7.13 -14.51
C LEU A 593 -2.50 -6.92 -14.27
N THR A 594 -1.65 -7.36 -15.22
CA THR A 594 -0.21 -7.07 -15.19
C THR A 594 0.06 -5.58 -15.29
N ARG A 595 -0.62 -4.88 -16.20
CA ARG A 595 -0.51 -3.42 -16.30
C ARG A 595 -0.91 -2.69 -15.02
N ILE A 596 -1.95 -3.15 -14.33
CA ILE A 596 -2.34 -2.61 -13.01
C ILE A 596 -1.21 -2.80 -11.99
N SER A 597 -0.58 -3.99 -11.96
CA SER A 597 0.56 -4.25 -11.08
C SER A 597 1.77 -3.38 -11.41
N LEU A 598 2.03 -3.11 -12.70
CA LEU A 598 3.08 -2.16 -13.11
C LEU A 598 2.77 -0.75 -12.61
N TYR A 599 1.53 -0.26 -12.76
CA TYR A 599 1.14 1.03 -12.21
C TYR A 599 1.31 1.08 -10.69
N LEU A 600 0.91 0.03 -9.97
CA LEU A 600 1.09 -0.05 -8.52
C LEU A 600 2.57 0.01 -8.12
N ALA A 601 3.44 -0.69 -8.86
CA ALA A 601 4.87 -0.71 -8.59
C ALA A 601 5.55 0.65 -8.84
N LEU A 602 5.02 1.44 -9.79
CA LEU A 602 5.54 2.76 -10.20
C LEU A 602 4.87 3.95 -9.48
N ALA A 603 3.67 3.76 -8.93
CA ALA A 603 2.85 4.85 -8.46
C ALA A 603 3.46 5.54 -7.24
N GLY A 604 3.40 6.87 -7.27
CA GLY A 604 3.43 7.66 -6.05
C GLY A 604 2.09 7.50 -5.34
N GLY A 605 2.10 7.48 -4.00
CA GLY A 605 0.84 7.59 -3.25
C GLY A 605 0.06 8.82 -3.70
N PHE A 606 -1.27 8.76 -3.61
CA PHE A 606 -2.14 9.92 -3.83
C PHE A 606 -2.91 10.24 -2.56
N ASP A 607 -3.37 11.49 -2.42
CA ASP A 607 -4.27 11.86 -1.34
C ASP A 607 -5.71 11.43 -1.69
N PRO A 608 -6.28 10.39 -1.04
CA PRO A 608 -7.65 9.96 -1.29
C PRO A 608 -8.69 10.95 -0.76
N ASN A 609 -8.32 11.89 0.11
CA ASN A 609 -9.23 12.93 0.62
C ASN A 609 -8.52 14.29 0.75
N PRO A 610 -8.38 15.04 -0.36
CA PRO A 610 -7.68 16.33 -0.36
C PRO A 610 -8.37 17.41 0.49
N GLN A 611 -9.61 17.19 0.93
CA GLN A 611 -10.32 18.12 1.82
C GLN A 611 -9.89 17.95 3.28
N TYR A 612 -9.24 16.84 3.64
CA TYR A 612 -8.82 16.51 5.00
C TYR A 612 -7.30 16.68 5.18
N HIS A 613 -6.81 17.91 5.13
CA HIS A 613 -5.44 18.22 5.53
C HIS A 613 -5.31 18.17 7.06
N LEU A 614 -4.79 17.07 7.62
CA LEU A 614 -4.61 16.92 9.07
C LEU A 614 -3.49 17.80 9.67
N GLY A 615 -2.87 18.70 8.88
CA GLY A 615 -1.80 19.59 9.36
C GLY A 615 -0.55 18.85 9.88
N ILE A 616 -0.41 17.56 9.56
CA ILE A 616 0.73 16.74 9.93
C ILE A 616 1.83 17.07 8.91
N GLY A 617 2.53 18.20 9.05
CA GLY A 617 3.80 18.39 8.34
C GLY A 617 4.90 17.64 9.09
N PRO A 618 6.03 17.24 8.46
CA PRO A 618 7.23 17.05 9.26
C PRO A 618 7.44 18.33 10.10
N PRO A 619 7.85 18.22 11.38
CA PRO A 619 8.22 19.40 12.16
C PRO A 619 9.24 20.21 11.34
N HIS A 620 9.23 21.54 11.49
CA HIS A 620 10.08 22.46 10.73
C HIS A 620 11.58 22.21 10.99
N THR A 621 12.12 21.13 10.43
CA THR A 621 13.52 20.90 10.17
C THR A 621 13.64 20.73 8.67
N VAL A 622 14.63 21.42 8.13
CA VAL A 622 14.86 21.63 6.69
C VAL A 622 15.08 20.28 6.00
N ILE A 623 14.02 19.66 5.48
CA ILE A 623 14.14 18.88 4.25
C ILE A 623 14.16 19.95 3.15
N ASP A 624 15.36 20.36 2.74
CA ASP A 624 15.52 21.28 1.62
C ASP A 624 14.98 20.53 0.39
N GLU A 625 13.74 20.82 -0.04
CA GLU A 625 13.13 20.29 -1.27
C GLU A 625 13.83 20.81 -2.55
N ARG A 626 15.03 21.37 -2.43
CA ARG A 626 15.82 21.75 -3.60
C ARG A 626 16.39 20.49 -4.22
N PRO A 627 16.24 20.29 -5.54
CA PRO A 627 17.01 19.27 -6.23
C PRO A 627 18.49 19.55 -5.95
N PHE A 628 19.21 18.54 -5.45
CA PHE A 628 20.66 18.57 -5.36
C PHE A 628 21.18 18.80 -6.78
N GLN A 629 21.50 20.05 -7.12
CA GLN A 629 22.16 20.34 -8.38
C GLN A 629 23.52 19.68 -8.31
N ALA A 630 23.72 18.64 -9.13
CA ALA A 630 25.03 18.06 -9.37
C ALA A 630 26.01 19.19 -9.69
N THR A 631 26.92 19.47 -8.76
CA THR A 631 28.03 20.37 -9.03
C THR A 631 28.94 19.65 -10.02
N ASN A 632 28.78 19.94 -11.30
CA ASN A 632 29.78 19.60 -12.30
C ASN A 632 31.08 20.31 -11.92
N SER A 633 32.04 19.53 -11.45
CA SER A 633 33.43 19.92 -11.30
C SER A 633 33.98 20.26 -12.68
N THR A 634 33.99 21.55 -13.02
CA THR A 634 34.73 22.05 -14.18
C THR A 634 36.12 22.47 -13.69
N PRO A 635 37.21 22.12 -14.40
CA PRO A 635 38.56 22.47 -13.96
C PRO A 635 38.77 23.99 -13.99
N LEU A 636 39.55 24.49 -13.04
CA LEU A 636 40.11 25.84 -13.04
C LEU A 636 40.72 26.16 -14.40
N ASP A 637 40.27 27.25 -15.02
CA ASP A 637 41.05 27.98 -16.01
C ASP A 637 41.16 29.46 -15.60
N THR A 638 42.31 30.02 -15.92
CA THR A 638 42.92 31.19 -15.28
C THR A 638 42.54 32.55 -15.90
N ASP A 639 42.49 33.56 -15.03
CA ASP A 639 42.89 34.98 -15.25
C ASP A 639 41.85 35.99 -15.82
N PRO A 640 42.09 37.33 -15.77
CA PRO A 640 41.62 38.22 -14.70
C PRO A 640 40.85 39.45 -15.21
N GLY A 641 40.14 40.19 -14.34
CA GLY A 641 39.66 41.53 -14.71
C GLY A 641 38.68 42.18 -13.74
N LEU A 642 39.14 43.28 -13.11
CA LEU A 642 38.34 44.33 -12.46
C LEU A 642 37.15 44.76 -13.36
N ASP A 643 36.01 45.26 -12.89
CA ASP A 643 35.84 46.42 -12.03
C ASP A 643 34.35 46.61 -11.64
N ARG A 644 34.17 47.41 -10.59
CA ARG A 644 32.97 47.91 -9.90
C ARG A 644 31.68 48.12 -10.71
N ARG A 645 30.52 47.87 -10.07
CA ARG A 645 29.54 48.89 -9.57
C ARG A 645 28.14 48.29 -9.31
N LEU A 646 27.68 48.42 -8.06
CA LEU A 646 26.25 48.42 -7.67
C LEU A 646 25.52 49.60 -8.33
N PRO A 647 24.19 49.50 -8.52
CA PRO A 647 23.33 50.33 -7.68
C PRO A 647 22.00 49.69 -7.23
N LEU A 648 21.62 50.05 -6.00
CA LEU A 648 20.25 50.07 -5.49
C LEU A 648 19.34 50.94 -6.38
N HIS A 649 18.08 50.53 -6.54
CA HIS A 649 16.96 51.46 -6.72
C HIS A 649 15.76 51.07 -5.87
N LEU A 650 15.51 51.88 -4.83
CA LEU A 650 14.22 52.09 -4.19
C LEU A 650 13.49 53.21 -4.95
N ARG A 651 12.19 53.04 -5.24
CA ARG A 651 11.29 54.18 -5.43
C ARG A 651 9.85 53.83 -5.05
N SER A 652 9.29 54.76 -4.29
CA SER A 652 7.96 54.88 -3.73
C SER A 652 6.96 55.56 -4.67
N GLY A 653 5.66 55.32 -4.44
CA GLY A 653 4.64 56.37 -4.37
C GLY A 653 3.51 56.36 -5.42
N GLY A 654 2.26 56.32 -4.94
CA GLY A 654 1.27 57.35 -5.28
C GLY A 654 -0.07 56.95 -5.92
N SER A 655 -1.08 56.72 -5.06
CA SER A 655 -2.51 57.12 -5.09
C SER A 655 -3.16 57.93 -6.25
N HIS A 656 -4.39 57.56 -6.64
CA HIS A 656 -5.66 58.37 -6.69
C HIS A 656 -6.83 57.45 -7.17
N ASP A 657 -7.93 57.24 -6.41
CA ASP A 657 -9.23 57.99 -6.34
C ASP A 657 -10.00 57.98 -7.70
N ARG A 658 -11.33 57.76 -7.87
CA ARG A 658 -12.54 57.88 -7.02
C ARG A 658 -13.82 57.49 -7.82
N GLY A 659 -14.93 57.12 -7.14
CA GLY A 659 -16.36 57.28 -7.55
C GLY A 659 -16.95 56.22 -8.52
N ASP A 660 -18.22 55.76 -8.47
CA ASP A 660 -19.46 56.21 -7.80
C ASP A 660 -20.50 55.05 -7.78
N GLN A 661 -21.40 55.08 -6.80
CA GLN A 661 -22.70 54.38 -6.68
C GLN A 661 -23.82 55.38 -7.11
N PRO A 662 -25.15 55.13 -7.01
CA PRO A 662 -25.94 53.89 -6.80
C PRO A 662 -27.16 53.78 -7.76
N ASP A 663 -27.99 52.72 -7.68
CA ASP A 663 -29.43 52.88 -7.32
C ASP A 663 -30.19 51.54 -7.17
N ALA A 664 -31.27 51.61 -6.38
CA ALA A 664 -32.12 50.54 -5.88
C ALA A 664 -33.19 50.02 -6.88
N THR A 665 -33.75 48.83 -6.61
CA THR A 665 -35.21 48.63 -6.70
C THR A 665 -35.68 47.40 -5.90
N ASP A 666 -36.77 47.67 -5.18
CA ASP A 666 -37.60 46.85 -4.31
C ASP A 666 -38.60 45.99 -5.10
N ARG A 667 -38.98 44.81 -4.59
CA ARG A 667 -40.30 44.16 -4.74
C ARG A 667 -40.40 42.82 -3.96
N THR A 668 -40.95 42.93 -2.75
CA THR A 668 -42.14 42.21 -2.21
C THR A 668 -42.50 40.77 -2.64
N ALA A 669 -42.77 39.95 -1.60
CA ALA A 669 -43.88 39.01 -1.38
C ALA A 669 -43.41 37.58 -1.00
N ASP A 670 -43.99 36.79 -0.10
CA ASP A 670 -44.95 36.92 1.00
C ASP A 670 -45.00 35.52 1.68
N ARG A 671 -45.27 35.49 3.00
CA ARG A 671 -45.82 34.38 3.83
C ARG A 671 -45.15 33.01 4.00
N GLY A 672 -44.93 32.65 5.28
CA GLY A 672 -45.30 31.33 5.82
C GLY A 672 -44.60 30.89 7.13
N HIS A 673 -45.23 31.17 8.28
CA HIS A 673 -45.26 30.46 9.60
C HIS A 673 -44.09 29.51 9.99
N ALA A 674 -43.33 29.69 11.08
CA ALA A 674 -43.62 29.72 12.53
C ALA A 674 -43.93 28.36 13.21
N GLU A 675 -43.21 28.12 14.32
CA GLU A 675 -43.37 27.15 15.46
C GLU A 675 -42.57 25.84 15.36
N VAL A 676 -41.52 25.61 16.17
CA VAL A 676 -41.42 25.44 17.65
C VAL A 676 -42.21 24.23 18.15
N GLY A 677 -41.47 23.20 18.59
CA GLY A 677 -42.02 22.03 19.28
C GLY A 677 -40.93 21.22 19.98
N SER A 678 -40.61 21.59 21.22
CA SER A 678 -39.90 20.75 22.19
C SER A 678 -40.88 19.87 22.94
N ALA A 679 -40.55 18.59 23.16
CA ALA A 679 -40.68 17.84 24.43
C ALA A 679 -40.73 16.32 24.20
N ARG A 680 -39.67 15.59 24.51
CA ARG A 680 -39.49 14.88 25.79
C ARG A 680 -38.10 14.27 25.89
#